data_AF-A0AAU5KL73-F1
#
_entry.id   AF-A0AAU5KL73-F1
#
_cell.length_a   1.000
_cell.length_b   1.000
_cell.length_c   1.000
_cell.angle_alpha   90.00
_cell.angle_beta   90.00
_cell.angle_gamma   90.00
#
_symmetry.space_group_name_H-M   'P 1'
#
loop_
_entity.id
_entity.type
_entity.pdbx_description
1 polymer ?
#
loop_
_entity_poly.entity_id
_entity_poly.type
_entity_poly.pdbx_seq_one_letter_code
_entity_poly.pdbx_strand_id
1 'polypeptide(L)'
;MLGDFGTLLRQYRLTAGWTQEELAERSGVSTHAISVLESGRRRPRLSSVARLATALGVDSASRDQLLAAARGEPEPRTGLAPVEHVVPRLLPYAVPDFTGRHSEVERLLALAGGPDGSQGRPLVISAIDGMAGVGKTALAVHTGHSLTGRYPDGQLFVDLHGFTPGRRPLDPGAALESLLCAVGVSRTALPSRTEERAQLWRSRAAGRRYLIVLDNAVDAEQVRPLIPGSPRCLTLVTSRRRMLALDGAVSVPLDVLSHDEAVELFARVAGPERVAGHAATVEEIVALCGRLPLALRIAGARLAHHPTWTPVQVLERIRRPQKLLTELSDRDRSVAAAFVDSYHALTPAQRRAFRLAALHPGEDFAPPALAALLDAPPAETEELLESLHDHHLLIEHTALRYTFHDLLRTFADELLAREEPEPVRRAALVRLFDHYRHTAAAAMDQLAPLERHHRPQAPAPGGTPVVFADQADATDWLAREQANLLVLSHHATDAALPRYAADLPAILWRHLKRHMPAQEALVLGTRALRATRQLGDPAGEAAALRHLGLVQYQLGDFPQALDLLHQALTIQRAIGNRAGEAHVLANLGLTQTRMGRLEEALDHLQQALQLSRDLPEPAVESIALTNLGPTLTRLGRLPEALEYHRAALKFHRRGGNRLGQAIVLNQFGEYQQRLHHHPQALDLYQEALDLHRDLGDTFGQAESHTLLGDALLAMDAPASALQHYRAAIDFLPHTGERYNLGRIHVGLARTHQRLGDLGTARAHAEQAVEIHSSLNIPEADEARALLDSLTQGPAPRPGAFGVG
;
A
#
# COMPACT_ATOMS: atom_id res chain seq x y z
N MET A 1 65.76 36.43 -25.70
CA MET A 1 65.91 35.02 -25.30
C MET A 1 67.37 34.59 -25.53
N LEU A 2 68.16 34.52 -24.45
CA LEU A 2 69.53 33.95 -24.46
C LEU A 2 69.68 32.78 -23.47
N GLY A 3 68.64 32.49 -22.68
CA GLY A 3 68.65 31.43 -21.67
C GLY A 3 68.56 30.01 -22.23
N ASP A 4 68.09 29.86 -23.46
CA ASP A 4 67.88 28.55 -24.09
C ASP A 4 69.22 27.85 -24.41
N PHE A 5 70.13 28.56 -25.08
CA PHE A 5 71.48 28.06 -25.37
C PHE A 5 72.28 27.70 -24.11
N GLY A 6 72.26 28.55 -23.07
CA GLY A 6 73.01 28.31 -21.84
C GLY A 6 72.50 27.07 -21.08
N THR A 7 71.18 26.85 -21.10
CA THR A 7 70.54 25.68 -20.49
C THR A 7 70.88 24.40 -21.26
N LEU A 8 70.78 24.43 -22.59
CA LEU A 8 71.15 23.32 -23.48
C LEU A 8 72.62 22.92 -23.32
N LEU A 9 73.54 23.89 -23.32
CA LEU A 9 74.97 23.64 -23.15
C LEU A 9 75.27 22.97 -21.79
N ARG A 10 74.64 23.48 -20.71
CA ARG A 10 74.78 22.91 -19.37
C ARG A 10 74.21 21.49 -19.31
N GLN A 11 73.06 21.25 -19.94
CA GLN A 11 72.44 19.93 -19.98
C GLN A 11 73.34 18.92 -20.68
N TYR A 12 73.85 19.22 -21.88
CA TYR A 12 74.74 18.31 -22.61
C TYR A 12 76.04 18.03 -21.86
N ARG A 13 76.62 19.04 -21.19
CA ARG A 13 77.81 18.85 -20.35
C ARG A 13 77.53 17.91 -19.16
N LEU A 14 76.42 18.10 -18.47
CA LEU A 14 76.04 17.26 -17.32
C LEU A 14 75.74 15.82 -17.76
N THR A 15 75.09 15.63 -18.92
CA THR A 15 74.84 14.29 -19.50
C THR A 15 76.15 13.60 -19.88
N ALA A 16 77.13 14.33 -20.39
CA ALA A 16 78.47 13.82 -20.66
C ALA A 16 79.30 13.54 -19.39
N GLY A 17 78.80 13.95 -18.21
CA GLY A 17 79.45 13.75 -16.92
C GLY A 17 80.65 14.67 -16.66
N TRP A 18 80.79 15.79 -17.39
CA TRP A 18 81.98 16.63 -17.32
C TRP A 18 81.80 17.87 -16.45
N THR A 19 82.88 18.28 -15.80
CA THR A 19 82.99 19.61 -15.17
C THR A 19 83.19 20.69 -16.24
N GLN A 20 83.01 21.96 -15.88
CA GLN A 20 83.30 23.07 -16.80
C GLN A 20 84.79 23.11 -17.17
N GLU A 21 85.68 22.66 -16.29
CA GLU A 21 87.14 22.60 -16.48
C GLU A 21 87.52 21.52 -17.49
N GLU A 22 86.93 20.33 -17.37
CA GLU A 22 87.15 19.23 -18.32
C GLU A 22 86.63 19.56 -19.73
N LEU A 23 85.47 20.24 -19.81
CA LEU A 23 84.96 20.72 -21.10
C LEU A 23 85.85 21.83 -21.68
N ALA A 24 86.43 22.69 -20.83
CA ALA A 24 87.34 23.75 -21.26
C ALA A 24 88.61 23.17 -21.88
N GLU A 25 89.20 22.15 -21.23
CA GLU A 25 90.40 21.47 -21.69
C GLU A 25 90.18 20.81 -23.06
N ARG A 26 89.06 20.10 -23.25
CA ARG A 26 88.76 19.35 -24.48
C ARG A 26 88.29 20.23 -25.64
N SER A 27 87.56 21.30 -25.35
CA SER A 27 87.09 22.23 -26.39
C SER A 27 88.12 23.31 -26.73
N GLY A 28 89.07 23.58 -25.82
CA GLY A 28 89.99 24.71 -25.81
C GLY A 28 89.29 26.08 -25.73
N VAL A 29 88.08 26.12 -25.18
CA VAL A 29 87.35 27.33 -24.78
C VAL A 29 87.59 27.53 -23.29
N SER A 30 87.92 28.73 -22.82
CA SER A 30 88.27 28.92 -21.40
C SER A 30 87.10 28.60 -20.46
N THR A 31 87.42 28.09 -19.26
CA THR A 31 86.44 27.74 -18.23
C THR A 31 85.50 28.91 -17.89
N HIS A 32 86.07 30.12 -17.80
CA HIS A 32 85.28 31.34 -17.59
C HIS A 32 84.32 31.62 -18.75
N ALA A 33 84.73 31.39 -20.00
CA ALA A 33 83.84 31.56 -21.15
C ALA A 33 82.69 30.54 -21.12
N ILE A 34 82.94 29.28 -20.76
CA ILE A 34 81.89 28.26 -20.62
C ILE A 34 80.89 28.65 -19.52
N SER A 35 81.37 29.09 -18.35
CA SER A 35 80.48 29.55 -17.27
C SER A 35 79.60 30.73 -17.71
N VAL A 36 80.18 31.72 -18.40
CA VAL A 36 79.42 32.88 -18.91
C VAL A 36 78.39 32.46 -19.96
N LEU A 37 78.71 31.48 -20.80
CA LEU A 37 77.79 30.92 -21.79
C LEU A 37 76.64 30.13 -21.16
N GLU A 38 76.92 29.25 -20.18
CA GLU A 38 75.88 28.50 -19.45
C GLU A 38 74.95 29.42 -18.67
N SER A 39 75.47 30.53 -18.14
CA SER A 39 74.64 31.54 -17.45
C SER A 39 73.80 32.42 -18.37
N GLY A 40 73.94 32.28 -19.70
CA GLY A 40 73.23 33.09 -20.69
C GLY A 40 73.63 34.58 -20.72
N ARG A 41 74.69 34.96 -20.01
CA ARG A 41 75.14 36.36 -19.85
C ARG A 41 75.81 36.95 -21.09
N ARG A 42 76.23 36.10 -22.05
CA ARG A 42 76.88 36.53 -23.29
C ARG A 42 76.40 35.69 -24.47
N ARG A 43 76.23 36.32 -25.64
CA ARG A 43 75.96 35.59 -26.88
C ARG A 43 77.15 34.71 -27.26
N PRO A 44 76.95 33.42 -27.54
CA PRO A 44 78.02 32.55 -28.03
C PRO A 44 78.53 32.97 -29.40
N ARG A 45 79.84 32.88 -29.62
CA ARG A 45 80.42 32.90 -30.97
C ARG A 45 80.23 31.50 -31.57
N LEU A 46 79.75 31.42 -32.81
CA LEU A 46 79.47 30.14 -33.48
C LEU A 46 80.69 29.21 -33.54
N SER A 47 81.89 29.76 -33.68
CA SER A 47 83.14 29.00 -33.62
C SER A 47 83.39 28.35 -32.25
N SER A 48 83.00 29.00 -31.15
CA SER A 48 83.04 28.42 -29.81
C SER A 48 82.00 27.32 -29.64
N VAL A 49 80.79 27.49 -30.20
CA VAL A 49 79.73 26.48 -30.14
C VAL A 49 80.10 25.21 -30.90
N ALA A 50 80.66 25.35 -32.09
CA ALA A 50 81.13 24.21 -32.88
C ALA A 50 82.22 23.43 -32.12
N ARG A 51 83.17 24.12 -31.48
CA ARG A 51 84.21 23.48 -30.66
C ARG A 51 83.64 22.78 -29.43
N LEU A 52 82.66 23.39 -28.75
CA LEU A 52 82.00 22.78 -27.59
C LEU A 52 81.18 21.55 -27.99
N ALA A 53 80.42 21.62 -29.09
CA ALA A 53 79.63 20.50 -29.60
C ALA A 53 80.52 19.33 -30.06
N THR A 54 81.63 19.61 -30.75
CA THR A 54 82.62 18.59 -31.12
C THR A 54 83.26 17.98 -29.88
N ALA A 55 83.65 18.80 -28.89
CA ALA A 55 84.23 18.30 -27.66
C ALA A 55 83.26 17.39 -26.90
N LEU A 56 81.98 17.77 -26.78
CA LEU A 56 80.93 16.98 -26.11
C LEU A 56 80.54 15.70 -26.85
N GLY A 57 81.00 15.49 -28.09
CA GLY A 57 80.69 14.29 -28.87
C GLY A 57 79.21 14.14 -29.20
N VAL A 58 78.44 15.24 -29.20
CA VAL A 58 77.00 15.18 -29.49
C VAL A 58 76.75 14.83 -30.96
N ASP A 59 75.61 14.16 -31.22
CA ASP A 59 75.19 13.79 -32.57
C ASP A 59 74.91 15.01 -33.46
N SER A 60 74.68 14.77 -34.75
CA SER A 60 74.43 15.85 -35.73
C SER A 60 73.21 16.69 -35.37
N ALA A 61 72.13 16.07 -34.89
CA ALA A 61 70.90 16.76 -34.51
C ALA A 61 71.10 17.70 -33.31
N SER A 62 71.80 17.22 -32.26
CA SER A 62 72.11 17.99 -31.06
C SER A 62 73.11 19.12 -31.33
N ARG A 63 74.07 18.89 -32.23
CA ARG A 63 74.99 19.93 -32.72
C ARG A 63 74.24 21.04 -33.45
N ASP A 64 73.30 20.67 -34.32
CA ASP A 64 72.47 21.63 -35.05
C ASP A 64 71.55 22.41 -34.10
N GLN A 65 71.02 21.76 -33.06
CA GLN A 65 70.24 22.43 -32.01
C GLN A 65 71.07 23.44 -31.22
N LEU A 66 72.31 23.11 -30.82
CA LEU A 66 73.23 24.05 -30.15
C LEU A 66 73.58 25.24 -31.05
N LEU A 67 73.78 25.00 -32.35
CA LEU A 67 74.07 26.04 -33.33
C LEU A 67 72.86 26.94 -33.61
N ALA A 68 71.64 26.38 -33.70
CA ALA A 68 70.40 27.13 -33.87
C ALA A 68 70.09 28.00 -32.64
N ALA A 69 70.21 27.43 -31.44
CA ALA A 69 70.06 28.16 -30.18
C ALA A 69 71.09 29.30 -30.03
N ALA A 70 72.31 29.09 -30.54
CA ALA A 70 73.36 30.11 -30.56
C ALA A 70 73.08 31.27 -31.56
N ARG A 71 72.40 31.00 -32.66
CA ARG A 71 71.95 32.01 -33.65
C ARG A 71 70.74 32.80 -33.17
N GLY A 72 70.07 32.33 -32.12
CA GLY A 72 68.80 32.90 -31.64
C GLY A 72 67.64 32.57 -32.58
N GLU A 73 67.77 31.50 -33.36
CA GLU A 73 66.68 30.94 -34.17
C GLU A 73 65.70 30.25 -33.20
N PRO A 74 64.40 30.56 -33.25
CA PRO A 74 63.42 29.92 -32.39
C PRO A 74 63.44 28.41 -32.67
N GLU A 75 63.49 27.57 -31.61
CA GLU A 75 63.42 26.12 -31.76
C GLU A 75 62.24 25.76 -32.70
N PRO A 76 62.43 24.84 -33.66
CA PRO A 76 61.30 24.18 -34.25
C PRO A 76 60.61 23.46 -33.09
N ARG A 77 59.46 23.99 -32.65
CA ARG A 77 58.57 23.31 -31.72
C ARG A 77 58.35 21.92 -32.28
N THR A 78 59.07 20.93 -31.75
CA THR A 78 58.69 19.54 -31.86
C THR A 78 57.24 19.52 -31.41
N GLY A 79 56.36 19.16 -32.34
CA GLY A 79 54.94 19.12 -32.06
C GLY A 79 54.79 18.30 -30.79
N LEU A 80 54.37 18.96 -29.70
CA LEU A 80 53.44 18.31 -28.79
C LEU A 80 52.37 17.81 -29.76
N ALA A 81 52.35 16.50 -29.99
CA ALA A 81 51.21 15.85 -30.59
C ALA A 81 49.99 16.52 -29.95
N PRO A 82 49.02 17.01 -30.74
CA PRO A 82 47.86 17.69 -30.17
C PRO A 82 47.41 16.81 -29.02
N VAL A 83 47.36 17.36 -27.80
CA VAL A 83 46.73 16.64 -26.69
C VAL A 83 45.33 16.42 -27.24
N GLU A 84 45.07 15.21 -27.75
CA GLU A 84 43.77 14.85 -28.27
C GLU A 84 42.84 15.19 -27.12
N HIS A 85 41.95 16.15 -27.36
CA HIS A 85 40.88 16.42 -26.42
C HIS A 85 40.02 15.15 -26.44
N VAL A 86 40.39 14.17 -25.61
CA VAL A 86 39.66 12.92 -25.48
C VAL A 86 38.33 13.31 -24.86
N VAL A 87 37.29 13.32 -25.70
CA VAL A 87 35.92 13.50 -25.25
C VAL A 87 35.57 12.27 -24.42
N PRO A 88 35.34 12.41 -23.09
CA PRO A 88 35.09 11.26 -22.25
C PRO A 88 33.74 10.64 -22.62
N ARG A 89 33.72 9.31 -22.80
CA ARG A 89 32.52 8.51 -23.08
C ARG A 89 32.45 7.35 -22.09
N LEU A 90 32.13 7.68 -20.84
CA LEU A 90 32.25 6.78 -19.69
C LEU A 90 30.94 6.07 -19.31
N LEU A 91 29.88 6.22 -20.11
CA LEU A 91 28.61 5.55 -19.82
C LEU A 91 28.79 4.02 -19.82
N PRO A 92 28.29 3.31 -18.79
CA PRO A 92 28.25 1.86 -18.76
C PRO A 92 27.46 1.26 -19.93
N TYR A 93 27.59 -0.05 -20.13
CA TYR A 93 26.83 -0.77 -21.15
C TYR A 93 25.31 -0.62 -20.93
N ALA A 94 24.56 -0.45 -22.02
CA ALA A 94 23.11 -0.41 -21.97
C ALA A 94 22.54 -1.82 -21.67
N VAL A 95 21.53 -1.88 -20.80
CA VAL A 95 20.85 -3.13 -20.48
C VAL A 95 20.05 -3.61 -21.71
N PRO A 96 20.37 -4.77 -22.32
CA PRO A 96 19.76 -5.19 -23.61
C PRO A 96 18.26 -5.45 -23.52
N ASP A 97 17.81 -5.93 -22.37
CA ASP A 97 16.43 -6.28 -22.01
C ASP A 97 15.69 -5.12 -21.34
N PHE A 98 16.17 -3.88 -21.44
CA PHE A 98 15.46 -2.71 -20.93
C PHE A 98 14.07 -2.61 -21.60
N THR A 99 13.02 -2.65 -20.79
CA THR A 99 11.63 -2.50 -21.23
C THR A 99 10.80 -1.80 -20.16
N GLY A 100 9.67 -1.24 -20.59
CA GLY A 100 8.86 -0.33 -19.78
C GLY A 100 9.54 1.02 -19.55
N ARG A 101 8.92 1.87 -18.72
CA ARG A 101 9.44 3.19 -18.31
C ARG A 101 9.48 4.25 -19.41
N HIS A 102 8.65 4.11 -20.43
CA HIS A 102 8.58 5.08 -21.52
C HIS A 102 8.25 6.48 -21.00
N SER A 103 7.31 6.59 -20.06
CA SER A 103 6.90 7.88 -19.48
C SER A 103 8.03 8.57 -18.73
N GLU A 104 8.83 7.82 -17.97
CA GLU A 104 9.95 8.34 -17.19
C GLU A 104 11.12 8.72 -18.09
N VAL A 105 11.40 7.92 -19.13
CA VAL A 105 12.38 8.28 -20.17
C VAL A 105 11.96 9.57 -20.86
N GLU A 106 10.72 9.68 -21.33
CA GLU A 106 10.19 10.88 -21.98
C GLU A 106 10.28 12.10 -21.06
N ARG A 107 9.93 11.95 -19.77
CA ARG A 107 10.06 13.01 -18.78
C ARG A 107 11.50 13.47 -18.62
N LEU A 108 12.47 12.56 -18.52
CA LEU A 108 13.89 12.91 -18.42
C LEU A 108 14.42 13.56 -19.71
N LEU A 109 13.98 13.08 -20.88
CA LEU A 109 14.31 13.67 -22.18
C LEU A 109 13.73 15.09 -22.34
N ALA A 110 12.52 15.33 -21.81
CA ALA A 110 11.87 16.64 -21.81
C ALA A 110 12.58 17.62 -20.86
N LEU A 111 13.00 17.15 -19.69
CA LEU A 111 13.82 17.90 -18.74
C LEU A 111 15.18 18.29 -19.34
N ALA A 112 15.79 17.41 -20.14
CA ALA A 112 17.01 17.71 -20.89
C ALA A 112 16.84 18.80 -21.97
N GLY A 113 15.59 19.15 -22.34
CA GLY A 113 15.27 20.16 -23.35
C GLY A 113 15.47 19.72 -24.81
N GLY A 114 15.10 20.58 -25.77
CA GLY A 114 15.25 20.32 -27.20
C GLY A 114 16.68 20.51 -27.74
N PRO A 115 16.97 20.05 -28.97
CA PRO A 115 18.33 20.10 -29.56
C PRO A 115 18.92 21.52 -29.67
N ASP A 116 18.08 22.55 -29.76
CA ASP A 116 18.49 23.93 -30.04
C ASP A 116 18.80 24.78 -28.80
N GLY A 117 18.81 24.21 -27.59
CA GLY A 117 19.34 24.84 -26.38
C GLY A 117 18.88 26.30 -26.19
N SER A 118 17.60 26.50 -25.88
CA SER A 118 17.05 27.83 -25.64
C SER A 118 17.85 28.57 -24.55
N GLN A 119 18.38 29.74 -24.92
CA GLN A 119 19.15 30.61 -24.02
C GLN A 119 18.28 31.00 -22.81
N GLY A 120 18.77 30.77 -21.59
CA GLY A 120 18.13 31.24 -20.36
C GLY A 120 17.51 30.18 -19.43
N ARG A 121 17.65 28.86 -19.70
CA ARG A 121 17.19 27.83 -18.76
C ARG A 121 18.14 27.63 -17.57
N PRO A 122 17.63 27.39 -16.34
CA PRO A 122 18.45 27.01 -15.20
C PRO A 122 19.09 25.62 -15.41
N LEU A 123 20.16 25.34 -14.66
CA LEU A 123 20.78 24.01 -14.61
C LEU A 123 19.74 22.96 -14.23
N VAL A 124 19.68 21.85 -15.00
CA VAL A 124 18.76 20.75 -14.74
C VAL A 124 19.50 19.65 -13.98
N ILE A 125 19.04 19.38 -12.77
CA ILE A 125 19.44 18.24 -11.95
C ILE A 125 18.22 17.34 -11.86
N SER A 126 18.34 16.09 -12.32
CA SER A 126 17.26 15.11 -12.22
C SER A 126 17.67 14.04 -11.20
N ALA A 127 16.95 13.97 -10.09
CA ALA A 127 17.15 12.94 -9.06
C ALA A 127 16.18 11.79 -9.32
N ILE A 128 16.72 10.62 -9.65
CA ILE A 128 16.00 9.36 -9.87
C ILE A 128 16.07 8.57 -8.57
N ASP A 129 14.98 8.57 -7.82
CA ASP A 129 14.85 7.91 -6.53
C ASP A 129 13.86 6.72 -6.60
N GLY A 130 13.83 5.88 -5.57
CA GLY A 130 13.01 4.66 -5.55
C GLY A 130 13.65 3.50 -4.78
N MET A 131 12.88 2.43 -4.59
CA MET A 131 13.29 1.22 -3.86
C MET A 131 14.52 0.53 -4.48
N ALA A 132 15.28 -0.23 -3.68
CA ALA A 132 16.37 -1.05 -4.20
C ALA A 132 15.86 -2.06 -5.25
N GLY A 133 16.60 -2.24 -6.35
CA GLY A 133 16.22 -3.17 -7.43
C GLY A 133 15.15 -2.66 -8.41
N VAL A 134 14.62 -1.44 -8.23
CA VAL A 134 13.58 -0.87 -9.10
C VAL A 134 14.07 -0.44 -10.50
N GLY A 135 15.39 -0.41 -10.73
CA GLY A 135 15.98 -0.13 -12.05
C GLY A 135 16.48 1.31 -12.27
N LYS A 136 16.70 2.10 -11.21
CA LYS A 136 17.20 3.49 -11.30
C LYS A 136 18.44 3.65 -12.17
N THR A 137 19.49 2.86 -11.91
CA THR A 137 20.74 2.88 -12.70
C THR A 137 20.49 2.51 -14.16
N ALA A 138 19.64 1.51 -14.41
CA ALA A 138 19.30 1.10 -15.77
C ALA A 138 18.59 2.22 -16.54
N LEU A 139 17.64 2.93 -15.89
CA LEU A 139 16.97 4.10 -16.47
C LEU A 139 17.97 5.22 -16.78
N ALA A 140 18.81 5.59 -15.80
CA ALA A 140 19.79 6.67 -15.95
C ALA A 140 20.77 6.39 -17.10
N VAL A 141 21.28 5.16 -17.20
CA VAL A 141 22.19 4.74 -18.27
C VAL A 141 21.46 4.69 -19.62
N HIS A 142 20.24 4.15 -19.68
CA HIS A 142 19.44 4.10 -20.90
C HIS A 142 19.15 5.50 -21.44
N THR A 143 18.62 6.41 -20.60
CA THR A 143 18.39 7.81 -20.95
C THR A 143 19.70 8.50 -21.35
N GLY A 144 20.81 8.19 -20.66
CA GLY A 144 22.12 8.74 -21.00
C GLY A 144 22.57 8.39 -22.41
N HIS A 145 22.39 7.13 -22.83
CA HIS A 145 22.68 6.69 -24.20
C HIS A 145 21.80 7.43 -25.23
N SER A 146 20.51 7.62 -24.96
CA SER A 146 19.59 8.39 -25.80
C SER A 146 19.95 9.88 -25.93
N LEU A 147 20.69 10.44 -24.96
CA LEU A 147 21.08 11.84 -24.91
C LEU A 147 22.49 12.13 -25.44
N THR A 148 23.28 11.10 -25.77
CA THR A 148 24.69 11.23 -26.20
C THR A 148 24.89 12.31 -27.27
N GLY A 149 24.02 12.37 -28.29
CA GLY A 149 24.09 13.37 -29.37
C GLY A 149 23.88 14.83 -28.93
N ARG A 150 23.26 15.08 -27.77
CA ARG A 150 23.00 16.43 -27.24
C ARG A 150 24.15 16.99 -26.40
N TYR A 151 25.06 16.12 -25.93
CA TYR A 151 26.17 16.47 -25.03
C TYR A 151 27.54 16.10 -25.63
N PRO A 152 27.99 16.79 -26.69
CA PRO A 152 29.18 16.39 -27.45
C PRO A 152 30.51 16.60 -26.72
N ASP A 153 30.55 17.41 -25.65
CA ASP A 153 31.79 17.65 -24.91
C ASP A 153 32.14 16.47 -23.98
N GLY A 154 31.19 15.59 -23.66
CA GLY A 154 31.44 14.32 -22.97
C GLY A 154 30.27 13.76 -22.19
N GLN A 155 30.30 12.45 -21.95
CA GLN A 155 29.39 11.74 -21.06
C GLN A 155 30.21 11.08 -19.94
N LEU A 156 29.94 11.50 -18.71
CA LEU A 156 30.67 11.12 -17.51
C LEU A 156 29.77 10.24 -16.64
N PHE A 157 30.35 9.19 -16.06
CA PHE A 157 29.68 8.30 -15.12
C PHE A 157 30.55 8.13 -13.88
N VAL A 158 29.95 8.26 -12.71
CA VAL A 158 30.62 8.05 -11.42
C VAL A 158 29.69 7.22 -10.53
N ASP A 159 30.15 6.04 -10.11
CA ASP A 159 29.51 5.29 -9.02
C ASP A 159 29.99 5.85 -7.68
N LEU A 160 29.06 6.40 -6.91
CA LEU A 160 29.29 7.04 -5.62
C LEU A 160 29.31 6.06 -4.45
N HIS A 161 29.12 4.77 -4.70
CA HIS A 161 29.21 3.67 -3.73
C HIS A 161 28.34 3.85 -2.47
N GLY A 162 27.28 4.64 -2.50
CA GLY A 162 26.46 4.96 -1.32
C GLY A 162 25.80 3.72 -0.70
N PHE A 163 25.42 2.74 -1.53
CA PHE A 163 24.77 1.50 -1.13
C PHE A 163 25.42 0.29 -1.80
N THR A 164 26.77 0.26 -1.83
CA THR A 164 27.54 -0.84 -2.43
C THR A 164 28.11 -1.77 -1.36
N PRO A 165 27.84 -3.10 -1.41
CA PRO A 165 28.28 -4.04 -0.40
C PRO A 165 29.80 -4.00 -0.14
N GLY A 166 30.18 -3.90 1.13
CA GLY A 166 31.59 -3.93 1.56
C GLY A 166 32.43 -2.72 1.15
N ARG A 167 31.83 -1.67 0.57
CA ARG A 167 32.50 -0.41 0.22
C ARG A 167 31.92 0.75 1.01
N ARG A 168 32.79 1.69 1.36
CA ARG A 168 32.36 2.98 1.92
C ARG A 168 31.90 3.90 0.78
N PRO A 169 30.92 4.80 1.03
CA PRO A 169 30.55 5.84 0.08
C PRO A 169 31.79 6.61 -0.41
N LEU A 170 31.81 6.93 -1.69
CA LEU A 170 32.92 7.64 -2.32
C LEU A 170 32.99 9.07 -1.78
N ASP A 171 34.16 9.46 -1.27
CA ASP A 171 34.41 10.82 -0.83
C ASP A 171 34.24 11.82 -2.00
N PRO A 172 33.55 12.97 -1.82
CA PRO A 172 33.34 13.94 -2.88
C PRO A 172 34.64 14.45 -3.51
N GLY A 173 35.73 14.56 -2.75
CA GLY A 173 37.04 14.95 -3.25
C GLY A 173 37.65 13.92 -4.21
N ALA A 174 37.45 12.63 -3.93
CA ALA A 174 37.86 11.53 -4.82
C ALA A 174 36.98 11.43 -6.08
N ALA A 175 35.67 11.67 -5.95
CA ALA A 175 34.77 11.78 -7.09
C ALA A 175 35.13 12.95 -8.01
N LEU A 176 35.43 14.13 -7.44
CA LEU A 176 35.91 15.30 -8.18
C LEU A 176 37.23 15.05 -8.89
N GLU A 177 38.18 14.37 -8.24
CA GLU A 177 39.43 13.95 -8.89
C GLU A 177 39.14 13.08 -10.12
N SER A 178 38.23 12.12 -10.00
CA SER A 178 37.84 11.26 -11.13
C SER A 178 37.23 12.05 -12.29
N LEU A 179 36.32 12.98 -12.00
CA LEU A 179 35.71 13.87 -13.01
C LEU A 179 36.73 14.78 -13.68
N LEU A 180 37.61 15.42 -12.90
CA LEU A 180 38.64 16.33 -13.40
C LEU A 180 39.67 15.60 -14.26
N CYS A 181 40.10 14.40 -13.85
CA CYS A 181 40.99 13.57 -14.67
C CYS A 181 40.31 13.11 -15.96
N ALA A 182 39.03 12.77 -15.94
CA ALA A 182 38.28 12.36 -17.13
C ALA A 182 38.20 13.47 -18.20
N VAL A 183 38.20 14.74 -17.79
CA VAL A 183 38.23 15.90 -18.70
C VAL A 183 39.65 16.42 -18.99
N GLY A 184 40.68 15.64 -18.65
CA GLY A 184 42.07 15.90 -19.03
C GLY A 184 42.89 16.74 -18.03
N VAL A 185 42.45 16.92 -16.79
CA VAL A 185 43.27 17.56 -15.74
C VAL A 185 44.25 16.54 -15.16
N SER A 186 45.55 16.86 -15.21
CA SER A 186 46.60 16.03 -14.61
C SER A 186 46.39 15.88 -13.11
N ARG A 187 46.58 14.66 -12.58
CA ARG A 187 46.56 14.39 -11.12
C ARG A 187 47.54 15.27 -10.33
N THR A 188 48.68 15.62 -10.94
CA THR A 188 49.69 16.49 -10.31
C THR A 188 49.26 17.96 -10.19
N ALA A 189 48.23 18.38 -10.94
CA ALA A 189 47.70 19.75 -10.93
C ALA A 189 46.44 19.88 -10.06
N LEU A 190 46.00 18.81 -9.40
CA LEU A 190 44.79 18.82 -8.59
C LEU A 190 45.04 19.50 -7.23
N PRO A 191 44.17 20.43 -6.81
CA PRO A 191 44.21 21.00 -5.47
C PRO A 191 44.06 19.94 -4.38
N SER A 192 44.54 20.24 -3.17
CA SER A 192 44.47 19.31 -2.03
C SER A 192 43.09 19.30 -1.36
N ARG A 193 42.38 20.44 -1.37
CA ARG A 193 41.05 20.58 -0.74
C ARG A 193 39.91 20.27 -1.71
N THR A 194 38.87 19.61 -1.21
CA THR A 194 37.64 19.29 -1.96
C THR A 194 36.95 20.53 -2.53
N GLU A 195 36.89 21.62 -1.76
CA GLU A 195 36.28 22.88 -2.21
C GLU A 195 37.02 23.50 -3.41
N GLU A 196 38.36 23.49 -3.36
CA GLU A 196 39.23 23.97 -4.45
C GLU A 196 39.07 23.09 -5.70
N ARG A 197 38.95 21.76 -5.53
CA ARG A 197 38.62 20.84 -6.63
C ARG A 197 37.24 21.13 -7.22
N ALA A 198 36.23 21.44 -6.39
CA ALA A 198 34.88 21.76 -6.85
C ALA A 198 34.84 23.08 -7.64
N GLN A 199 35.62 24.08 -7.21
CA GLN A 199 35.77 25.33 -7.96
C GLN A 199 36.44 25.10 -9.32
N LEU A 200 37.51 24.30 -9.34
CA LEU A 200 38.18 23.92 -10.59
C LEU A 200 37.25 23.15 -11.52
N TRP A 201 36.44 22.23 -10.97
CA TRP A 201 35.44 21.48 -11.73
C TRP A 201 34.42 22.39 -12.41
N ARG A 202 33.81 23.33 -11.66
CA ARG A 202 32.89 24.33 -12.22
C ARG A 202 33.56 25.19 -13.29
N SER A 203 34.81 25.60 -13.07
CA SER A 203 35.58 26.37 -14.06
C SER A 203 35.82 25.58 -15.35
N ARG A 204 36.12 24.28 -15.25
CA ARG A 204 36.33 23.41 -16.43
C ARG A 204 35.04 23.07 -17.16
N ALA A 205 33.93 22.92 -16.44
CA ALA A 205 32.62 22.66 -17.02
C ALA A 205 31.95 23.92 -17.60
N ALA A 206 32.45 25.12 -17.27
CA ALA A 206 31.93 26.37 -17.81
C ALA A 206 31.97 26.39 -19.35
N GLY A 207 30.82 26.69 -19.97
CA GLY A 207 30.68 26.75 -21.42
C GLY A 207 30.59 25.40 -22.14
N ARG A 208 30.83 24.27 -21.46
CA ARG A 208 30.77 22.91 -22.00
C ARG A 208 29.38 22.27 -21.83
N ARG A 209 29.09 21.28 -22.67
CA ARG A 209 27.90 20.43 -22.63
C ARG A 209 28.26 19.01 -22.19
N TYR A 210 28.30 18.80 -20.89
CA TYR A 210 28.49 17.48 -20.29
C TYR A 210 27.16 16.85 -19.87
N LEU A 211 27.03 15.54 -20.14
CA LEU A 211 26.10 14.68 -19.43
C LEU A 211 26.85 14.03 -18.26
N ILE A 212 26.33 14.15 -17.05
CA ILE A 212 26.94 13.59 -15.85
C ILE A 212 25.94 12.65 -15.20
N VAL A 213 26.30 11.40 -15.03
CA VAL A 213 25.52 10.40 -14.28
C VAL A 213 26.25 10.11 -12.98
N LEU A 214 25.63 10.50 -11.87
CA LEU A 214 26.08 10.23 -10.51
C LEU A 214 25.24 9.10 -9.94
N ASP A 215 25.76 7.89 -10.03
CA ASP A 215 25.03 6.68 -9.65
C ASP A 215 25.23 6.36 -8.16
N ASN A 216 24.20 5.84 -7.51
CA ASN A 216 24.25 5.30 -6.15
C ASN A 216 24.67 6.34 -5.08
N ALA A 217 24.13 7.56 -5.17
CA ALA A 217 24.37 8.64 -4.22
C ALA A 217 23.70 8.37 -2.86
N VAL A 218 24.39 8.65 -1.75
CA VAL A 218 23.83 8.53 -0.38
C VAL A 218 22.98 9.73 0.02
N ASP A 219 23.43 10.95 -0.25
CA ASP A 219 22.73 12.19 0.11
C ASP A 219 23.11 13.39 -0.78
N ALA A 220 22.49 14.54 -0.49
CA ALA A 220 22.74 15.78 -1.21
C ALA A 220 24.14 16.36 -0.94
N GLU A 221 24.75 16.10 0.22
CA GLU A 221 26.09 16.60 0.55
C GLU A 221 27.16 15.94 -0.31
N GLN A 222 27.00 14.65 -0.62
CA GLN A 222 27.89 13.93 -1.52
C GLN A 222 27.83 14.47 -2.95
N VAL A 223 26.63 14.87 -3.39
CA VAL A 223 26.35 15.26 -4.78
C VAL A 223 26.67 16.73 -5.03
N ARG A 224 26.34 17.63 -4.10
CA ARG A 224 26.40 19.09 -4.28
C ARG A 224 27.76 19.61 -4.81
N PRO A 225 28.93 19.12 -4.34
CA PRO A 225 30.23 19.55 -4.87
C PRO A 225 30.48 19.14 -6.34
N LEU A 226 29.84 18.07 -6.81
CA LEU A 226 30.02 17.47 -8.14
C LEU A 226 29.22 18.19 -9.24
N ILE A 227 28.39 19.14 -8.86
CA ILE A 227 27.50 19.85 -9.78
C ILE A 227 28.30 20.92 -10.56
N PRO A 228 28.29 20.91 -11.90
CA PRO A 228 29.15 21.75 -12.74
C PRO A 228 28.76 23.24 -12.78
N GLY A 229 27.58 23.62 -12.29
CA GLY A 229 27.11 25.01 -12.24
C GLY A 229 26.77 25.66 -13.61
N SER A 230 26.88 24.92 -14.72
CA SER A 230 26.62 25.40 -16.08
C SER A 230 25.23 24.93 -16.56
N PRO A 231 24.35 25.82 -17.05
CA PRO A 231 23.01 25.44 -17.54
C PRO A 231 23.03 24.57 -18.80
N ARG A 232 24.21 24.40 -19.41
CA ARG A 232 24.45 23.56 -20.59
C ARG A 232 24.79 22.11 -20.23
N CYS A 233 24.99 21.81 -18.96
CA CYS A 233 25.22 20.45 -18.47
C CYS A 233 23.92 19.86 -17.92
N LEU A 234 23.81 18.54 -17.99
CA LEU A 234 22.74 17.78 -17.33
C LEU A 234 23.36 16.84 -16.30
N THR A 235 22.83 16.85 -15.08
CA THR A 235 23.23 15.92 -14.03
C THR A 235 22.07 14.99 -13.71
N LEU A 236 22.24 13.70 -13.99
CA LEU A 236 21.34 12.63 -13.55
C LEU A 236 21.93 12.02 -12.28
N VAL A 237 21.14 11.97 -11.21
CA VAL A 237 21.55 11.40 -9.93
C VAL A 237 20.66 10.21 -9.65
N THR A 238 21.21 9.04 -9.33
CA THR A 238 20.41 7.92 -8.82
C THR A 238 20.63 7.77 -7.33
N SER A 239 19.57 7.53 -6.57
CA SER A 239 19.66 7.30 -5.13
C SER A 239 18.58 6.36 -4.62
N ARG A 240 18.83 5.71 -3.49
CA ARG A 240 17.82 4.92 -2.76
C ARG A 240 17.15 5.76 -1.66
N ARG A 241 17.44 7.05 -1.61
CA ARG A 241 16.84 8.02 -0.70
C ARG A 241 16.31 9.20 -1.51
N ARG A 242 15.20 9.77 -1.07
CA ARG A 242 14.70 11.05 -1.62
C ARG A 242 15.71 12.17 -1.35
N MET A 243 16.06 12.92 -2.40
CA MET A 243 17.07 14.01 -2.34
C MET A 243 16.43 15.37 -2.03
N LEU A 244 15.69 15.48 -0.93
CA LEU A 244 14.90 16.67 -0.58
C LEU A 244 15.76 17.93 -0.36
N ALA A 245 16.99 17.77 0.12
CA ALA A 245 17.92 18.87 0.42
C ALA A 245 18.78 19.34 -0.79
N LEU A 246 18.50 18.84 -1.99
CA LEU A 246 19.24 19.19 -3.21
C LEU A 246 18.50 20.29 -3.99
N ASP A 247 18.91 21.54 -3.77
CA ASP A 247 18.27 22.71 -4.40
C ASP A 247 18.23 22.61 -5.93
N GLY A 248 17.04 22.85 -6.51
CA GLY A 248 16.84 22.82 -7.96
C GLY A 248 16.80 21.42 -8.60
N ALA A 249 16.87 20.35 -7.80
CA ALA A 249 16.68 19.00 -8.30
C ALA A 249 15.21 18.69 -8.57
N VAL A 250 14.92 18.19 -9.78
CA VAL A 250 13.62 17.62 -10.13
C VAL A 250 13.63 16.15 -9.74
N SER A 251 12.80 15.77 -8.76
CA SER A 251 12.62 14.36 -8.38
C SER A 251 11.79 13.62 -9.44
N VAL A 252 12.30 12.45 -9.82
CA VAL A 252 11.70 11.47 -10.71
C VAL A 252 11.63 10.15 -9.91
N PRO A 253 10.61 9.97 -9.06
CA PRO A 253 10.46 8.76 -8.28
C PRO A 253 10.11 7.59 -9.20
N LEU A 254 10.77 6.45 -8.99
CA LEU A 254 10.47 5.20 -9.67
C LEU A 254 9.71 4.26 -8.74
N ASP A 255 8.48 3.96 -9.14
CA ASP A 255 7.69 2.87 -8.57
C ASP A 255 8.07 1.53 -9.20
N VAL A 256 7.49 0.40 -8.80
CA VAL A 256 7.60 -0.90 -9.50
C VAL A 256 7.02 -0.85 -10.91
N LEU A 257 7.26 -1.89 -11.73
CA LEU A 257 6.71 -1.91 -13.09
C LEU A 257 5.19 -2.08 -13.06
N SER A 258 4.52 -1.61 -14.12
CA SER A 258 3.13 -2.00 -14.35
C SER A 258 3.03 -3.52 -14.55
N HIS A 259 1.81 -4.07 -14.45
CA HIS A 259 1.61 -5.50 -14.66
C HIS A 259 2.11 -5.95 -16.05
N ASP A 260 1.73 -5.22 -17.10
CA ASP A 260 2.10 -5.55 -18.48
C ASP A 260 3.60 -5.41 -18.73
N GLU A 261 4.23 -4.35 -18.21
CA GLU A 261 5.67 -4.13 -18.32
C GLU A 261 6.46 -5.24 -17.58
N ALA A 262 5.95 -5.70 -16.44
CA ALA A 262 6.59 -6.75 -15.66
C ALA A 262 6.50 -8.12 -16.35
N VAL A 263 5.35 -8.46 -16.93
CA VAL A 263 5.16 -9.66 -17.76
C VAL A 263 6.08 -9.61 -18.98
N GLU A 264 6.14 -8.46 -19.65
CA GLU A 264 7.01 -8.27 -20.81
C GLU A 264 8.50 -8.45 -20.44
N LEU A 265 8.95 -7.84 -19.34
CA LEU A 265 10.33 -7.98 -18.87
C LEU A 265 10.65 -9.44 -18.57
N PHE A 266 9.78 -10.14 -17.84
CA PHE A 266 9.99 -11.55 -17.51
C PHE A 266 10.09 -12.40 -18.78
N ALA A 267 9.19 -12.20 -19.75
CA ALA A 267 9.18 -12.91 -21.02
C ALA A 267 10.44 -12.64 -21.85
N ARG A 268 10.92 -11.38 -21.91
CA ARG A 268 12.16 -11.03 -22.62
C ARG A 268 13.39 -11.70 -22.01
N VAL A 269 13.47 -11.79 -20.68
CA VAL A 269 14.60 -12.41 -19.98
C VAL A 269 14.55 -13.93 -20.08
N ALA A 270 13.39 -14.55 -19.88
CA ALA A 270 13.22 -15.99 -19.90
C ALA A 270 13.24 -16.58 -21.33
N GLY A 271 12.87 -15.78 -22.33
CA GLY A 271 12.63 -16.18 -23.71
C GLY A 271 11.13 -16.33 -24.00
N PRO A 272 10.58 -15.66 -25.02
CA PRO A 272 9.13 -15.63 -25.27
C PRO A 272 8.54 -17.02 -25.57
N GLU A 273 9.30 -17.90 -26.23
CA GLU A 273 8.87 -19.28 -26.49
C GLU A 273 8.73 -20.12 -25.22
N ARG A 274 9.49 -19.78 -24.16
CA ARG A 274 9.52 -20.51 -22.89
C ARG A 274 8.32 -20.21 -22.01
N VAL A 275 7.68 -19.05 -22.22
CA VAL A 275 6.51 -18.59 -21.48
C VAL A 275 5.20 -18.85 -22.24
N ALA A 276 5.28 -19.20 -23.52
CA ALA A 276 4.11 -19.52 -24.33
C ALA A 276 3.27 -20.64 -23.68
N GLY A 277 1.96 -20.44 -23.63
CA GLY A 277 1.01 -21.39 -23.02
C GLY A 277 0.93 -21.38 -21.49
N HIS A 278 1.65 -20.49 -20.80
CA HIS A 278 1.73 -20.46 -19.32
C HIS A 278 1.34 -19.09 -18.73
N ALA A 279 0.41 -18.35 -19.36
CA ALA A 279 0.06 -16.98 -18.97
C ALA A 279 -0.27 -16.82 -17.47
N ALA A 280 -1.23 -17.60 -16.95
CA ALA A 280 -1.62 -17.53 -15.54
C ALA A 280 -0.46 -17.82 -14.56
N THR A 281 0.44 -18.74 -14.92
CA THR A 281 1.63 -19.05 -14.11
C THR A 281 2.63 -17.89 -14.12
N VAL A 282 2.82 -17.23 -15.27
CA VAL A 282 3.69 -16.05 -15.39
C VAL A 282 3.13 -14.88 -14.60
N GLU A 283 1.81 -14.65 -14.66
CA GLU A 283 1.13 -13.62 -13.86
C GLU A 283 1.37 -13.83 -12.36
N GLU A 284 1.27 -15.07 -11.88
CA GLU A 284 1.54 -15.39 -10.48
C GLU A 284 3.02 -15.19 -10.10
N ILE A 285 3.96 -15.57 -10.97
CA ILE A 285 5.40 -15.31 -10.76
C ILE A 285 5.66 -13.81 -10.66
N VAL A 286 5.07 -13.02 -11.56
CA VAL A 286 5.19 -11.56 -11.61
C VAL A 286 4.66 -10.93 -10.33
N ALA A 287 3.51 -11.41 -9.84
CA ALA A 287 2.93 -10.98 -8.56
C ALA A 287 3.85 -11.31 -7.38
N LEU A 288 4.36 -12.55 -7.27
CA LEU A 288 5.28 -12.95 -6.19
C LEU A 288 6.64 -12.23 -6.23
N CYS A 289 7.08 -11.80 -7.42
CA CYS A 289 8.25 -10.92 -7.57
C CYS A 289 7.96 -9.45 -7.21
N GLY A 290 6.72 -9.13 -6.80
CA GLY A 290 6.27 -7.79 -6.48
C GLY A 290 6.48 -6.79 -7.63
N ARG A 291 6.46 -7.27 -8.88
CA ARG A 291 6.74 -6.48 -10.10
C ARG A 291 8.10 -5.73 -10.08
N LEU A 292 9.05 -6.21 -9.27
CA LEU A 292 10.37 -5.61 -9.12
C LEU A 292 11.31 -6.08 -10.25
N PRO A 293 11.87 -5.18 -11.09
CA PRO A 293 12.75 -5.57 -12.20
C PRO A 293 13.90 -6.50 -11.82
N LEU A 294 14.57 -6.25 -10.69
CA LEU A 294 15.64 -7.11 -10.22
C LEU A 294 15.17 -8.54 -9.94
N ALA A 295 14.02 -8.70 -9.26
CA ALA A 295 13.45 -10.01 -8.95
C ALA A 295 13.01 -10.75 -10.22
N LEU A 296 12.32 -10.06 -11.13
CA LEU A 296 11.87 -10.60 -12.42
C LEU A 296 13.04 -11.09 -13.27
N ARG A 297 14.15 -10.34 -13.30
CA ARG A 297 15.36 -10.74 -14.03
C ARG A 297 16.02 -11.97 -13.43
N ILE A 298 16.06 -12.11 -12.09
CA ILE A 298 16.62 -13.30 -11.44
C ILE A 298 15.73 -14.53 -11.72
N ALA A 299 14.41 -14.39 -11.57
CA ALA A 299 13.47 -15.47 -11.85
C ALA A 299 13.49 -15.89 -13.33
N GLY A 300 13.48 -14.92 -14.26
CA GLY A 300 13.55 -15.16 -15.69
C GLY A 300 14.89 -15.79 -16.11
N ALA A 301 16.01 -15.30 -15.57
CA ALA A 301 17.33 -15.87 -15.86
C ALA A 301 17.44 -17.32 -15.40
N ARG A 302 16.84 -17.68 -14.25
CA ARG A 302 16.75 -19.07 -13.81
C ARG A 302 15.98 -19.94 -14.80
N LEU A 303 14.84 -19.48 -15.30
CA LEU A 303 14.09 -20.22 -16.32
C LEU A 303 14.89 -20.39 -17.62
N ALA A 304 15.66 -19.37 -18.01
CA ALA A 304 16.51 -19.41 -19.19
C ALA A 304 17.71 -20.37 -19.02
N HIS A 305 18.32 -20.40 -17.82
CA HIS A 305 19.49 -21.25 -17.52
C HIS A 305 19.15 -22.72 -17.22
N HIS A 306 17.87 -23.06 -17.03
CA HIS A 306 17.41 -24.43 -16.77
C HIS A 306 16.58 -24.98 -17.94
N PRO A 307 17.19 -25.69 -18.92
CA PRO A 307 16.52 -26.10 -20.15
C PRO A 307 15.27 -26.98 -19.94
N THR A 308 15.24 -27.78 -18.88
CA THR A 308 14.12 -28.69 -18.57
C THR A 308 13.00 -28.04 -17.75
N TRP A 309 13.18 -26.80 -17.28
CA TRP A 309 12.17 -26.11 -16.49
C TRP A 309 11.14 -25.43 -17.40
N THR A 310 9.93 -25.32 -16.88
CA THR A 310 8.86 -24.45 -17.35
C THR A 310 8.58 -23.39 -16.27
N PRO A 311 7.73 -22.39 -16.53
CA PRO A 311 7.32 -21.42 -15.51
C PRO A 311 6.78 -22.07 -14.23
N VAL A 312 6.17 -23.27 -14.32
CA VAL A 312 5.63 -23.99 -13.17
C VAL A 312 6.71 -24.33 -12.14
N GLN A 313 7.87 -24.84 -12.57
CA GLN A 313 8.95 -25.17 -11.63
C GLN A 313 9.54 -23.92 -10.96
N VAL A 314 9.56 -22.78 -11.65
CA VAL A 314 9.98 -21.51 -11.02
C VAL A 314 8.97 -21.11 -9.96
N LEU A 315 7.68 -21.13 -10.30
CA LEU A 315 6.59 -20.78 -9.39
C LEU A 315 6.61 -21.64 -8.13
N GLU A 316 6.70 -22.97 -8.25
CA GLU A 316 6.72 -23.89 -7.10
C GLU A 316 7.84 -23.61 -6.09
N ARG A 317 8.96 -23.05 -6.56
CA ARG A 317 10.09 -22.68 -5.71
C ARG A 317 9.86 -21.35 -5.01
N ILE A 318 9.45 -20.31 -5.74
CA ILE A 318 9.28 -18.96 -5.20
C ILE A 318 8.01 -18.83 -4.34
N ARG A 319 6.98 -19.65 -4.57
CA ARG A 319 5.73 -19.65 -3.79
C ARG A 319 5.93 -20.01 -2.32
N ARG A 320 7.09 -20.54 -1.93
CA ARG A 320 7.43 -20.90 -0.55
C ARG A 320 7.93 -19.66 0.19
N PRO A 321 7.13 -19.03 1.08
CA PRO A 321 7.46 -17.72 1.63
C PRO A 321 8.81 -17.69 2.36
N GLN A 322 9.14 -18.73 3.12
CA GLN A 322 10.39 -18.83 3.89
C GLN A 322 11.66 -18.96 3.04
N LYS A 323 11.52 -19.14 1.72
CA LYS A 323 12.65 -19.26 0.79
C LYS A 323 12.60 -18.23 -0.32
N LEU A 324 11.58 -17.37 -0.39
CA LEU A 324 11.36 -16.46 -1.50
C LEU A 324 12.60 -15.62 -1.81
N LEU A 325 13.17 -14.92 -0.81
CA LEU A 325 14.35 -14.07 -1.00
C LEU A 325 15.62 -14.86 -1.34
N THR A 326 15.73 -16.10 -0.85
CA THR A 326 16.82 -17.02 -1.19
C THR A 326 16.70 -17.49 -2.65
N GLU A 327 15.49 -17.77 -3.12
CA GLU A 327 15.22 -18.15 -4.50
C GLU A 327 15.36 -16.94 -5.46
N LEU A 328 15.14 -15.71 -4.99
CA LEU A 328 15.40 -14.46 -5.71
C LEU A 328 16.86 -13.99 -5.56
N SER A 329 17.79 -14.94 -5.64
CA SER A 329 19.23 -14.70 -5.68
C SER A 329 19.91 -15.62 -6.71
N ASP A 330 20.94 -15.08 -7.37
CA ASP A 330 21.88 -15.75 -8.26
C ASP A 330 23.32 -15.31 -7.90
N ARG A 331 24.36 -15.84 -8.57
CA ARG A 331 25.78 -15.61 -8.24
C ARG A 331 26.17 -14.13 -8.16
N ASP A 332 25.62 -13.31 -9.05
CA ASP A 332 26.01 -11.90 -9.20
C ASP A 332 24.93 -10.90 -8.73
N ARG A 333 23.71 -11.37 -8.44
CA ARG A 333 22.56 -10.51 -8.13
C ARG A 333 21.70 -11.12 -7.03
N SER A 334 21.32 -10.31 -6.05
CA SER A 334 20.42 -10.73 -4.98
C SER A 334 19.50 -9.58 -4.56
N VAL A 335 18.20 -9.89 -4.48
CA VAL A 335 17.21 -8.95 -3.93
C VAL A 335 17.48 -8.69 -2.45
N ALA A 336 17.73 -9.75 -1.68
CA ALA A 336 18.04 -9.64 -0.26
C ALA A 336 19.27 -8.78 0.01
N ALA A 337 20.37 -9.00 -0.73
CA ALA A 337 21.57 -8.18 -0.58
C ALA A 337 21.29 -6.69 -0.86
N ALA A 338 20.50 -6.42 -1.90
CA ALA A 338 20.11 -5.05 -2.21
C ALA A 338 19.31 -4.41 -1.05
N PHE A 339 18.37 -5.13 -0.42
CA PHE A 339 17.64 -4.59 0.74
C PHE A 339 18.52 -4.43 1.98
N VAL A 340 19.45 -5.35 2.23
CA VAL A 340 20.41 -5.27 3.35
C VAL A 340 21.21 -3.97 3.31
N ASP A 341 21.65 -3.53 2.12
CA ASP A 341 22.39 -2.27 1.99
C ASP A 341 21.54 -1.06 2.39
N SER A 342 20.27 -1.01 1.94
CA SER A 342 19.33 0.05 2.31
C SER A 342 19.03 0.04 3.81
N TYR A 343 18.89 -1.14 4.41
CA TYR A 343 18.66 -1.32 5.84
C TYR A 343 19.87 -0.92 6.69
N HIS A 344 21.10 -1.18 6.22
CA HIS A 344 22.32 -0.76 6.93
C HIS A 344 22.58 0.74 6.87
N ALA A 345 22.00 1.47 5.92
CA ALA A 345 22.05 2.93 5.90
C ALA A 345 21.20 3.57 7.02
N LEU A 346 20.23 2.84 7.58
CA LEU A 346 19.37 3.34 8.64
C LEU A 346 20.06 3.44 10.00
N THR A 347 19.57 4.37 10.84
CA THR A 347 19.90 4.47 12.26
C THR A 347 19.35 3.28 13.05
N PRO A 348 19.86 3.00 14.27
CA PRO A 348 19.33 1.91 15.10
C PRO A 348 17.83 2.01 15.39
N ALA A 349 17.31 3.23 15.60
CA ALA A 349 15.88 3.47 15.86
C ALA A 349 15.03 3.16 14.61
N GLN A 350 15.44 3.63 13.43
CA GLN A 350 14.78 3.34 12.16
C GLN A 350 14.78 1.84 11.83
N ARG A 351 15.89 1.14 12.05
CA ARG A 351 15.95 -0.32 11.84
C ARG A 351 14.97 -1.06 12.74
N ARG A 352 14.89 -0.67 14.02
CA ARG A 352 13.92 -1.23 14.97
C ARG A 352 12.49 -0.93 14.51
N ALA A 353 12.21 0.29 14.07
CA ALA A 353 10.91 0.67 13.54
C ALA A 353 10.50 -0.16 12.31
N PHE A 354 11.41 -0.32 11.35
CA PHE A 354 11.21 -1.16 10.17
C PHE A 354 10.88 -2.62 10.52
N ARG A 355 11.63 -3.23 11.46
CA ARG A 355 11.35 -4.60 11.91
C ARG A 355 10.01 -4.72 12.63
N LEU A 356 9.73 -3.85 13.60
CA LEU A 356 8.51 -3.94 14.40
C LEU A 356 7.26 -3.57 13.61
N ALA A 357 7.35 -2.71 12.59
CA ALA A 357 6.23 -2.42 11.70
C ALA A 357 5.72 -3.67 10.97
N ALA A 358 6.57 -4.67 10.70
CA ALA A 358 6.16 -5.93 10.08
C ALA A 358 5.26 -6.80 10.99
N LEU A 359 5.23 -6.55 12.30
CA LEU A 359 4.27 -7.19 13.22
C LEU A 359 2.83 -6.76 12.97
N HIS A 360 2.61 -5.64 12.27
CA HIS A 360 1.27 -5.22 11.92
C HIS A 360 0.67 -6.22 10.90
N PRO A 361 -0.45 -6.89 11.24
CA PRO A 361 -0.96 -7.95 10.37
C PRO A 361 -1.79 -7.39 9.21
N GLY A 362 -2.29 -6.15 9.32
CA GLY A 362 -3.02 -5.45 8.28
C GLY A 362 -2.14 -5.03 7.10
N GLU A 363 -2.78 -4.71 5.97
CA GLU A 363 -2.11 -4.29 4.72
C GLU A 363 -1.41 -2.94 4.84
N ASP A 364 -1.97 -2.05 5.65
CA ASP A 364 -1.41 -0.73 5.95
C ASP A 364 -1.48 -0.43 7.46
N PHE A 365 -0.90 0.69 7.85
CA PHE A 365 -1.00 1.20 9.21
C PHE A 365 -0.82 2.71 9.27
N ALA A 366 -1.49 3.32 10.26
CA ALA A 366 -1.38 4.73 10.58
C ALA A 366 -0.34 4.97 11.73
N PRO A 367 0.17 6.21 11.89
CA PRO A 367 1.13 6.54 12.94
C PRO A 367 0.74 6.10 14.37
N PRO A 368 -0.53 6.22 14.82
CA PRO A 368 -0.90 5.78 16.17
C PRO A 368 -0.71 4.28 16.42
N ALA A 369 -0.95 3.44 15.40
CA ALA A 369 -0.76 2.00 15.49
C ALA A 369 0.73 1.64 15.58
N LEU A 370 1.58 2.32 14.81
CA LEU A 370 3.03 2.12 14.90
C LEU A 370 3.59 2.66 16.23
N ALA A 371 3.09 3.78 16.73
CA ALA A 371 3.52 4.32 18.02
C ALA A 371 3.29 3.31 19.15
N ALA A 372 2.15 2.62 19.13
CA ALA A 372 1.85 1.53 20.05
C ALA A 372 2.82 0.34 19.90
N LEU A 373 3.13 -0.08 18.66
CA LEU A 373 4.12 -1.13 18.42
C LEU A 373 5.51 -0.77 18.94
N LEU A 374 5.95 0.48 18.76
CA LEU A 374 7.30 0.92 19.13
C LEU A 374 7.46 1.25 20.61
N ASP A 375 6.35 1.56 21.29
CA ASP A 375 6.32 2.20 22.61
C ASP A 375 7.02 3.57 22.57
N ALA A 376 6.68 4.38 21.58
CA ALA A 376 7.32 5.65 21.28
C ALA A 376 6.31 6.81 21.22
N PRO A 377 6.72 8.05 21.51
CA PRO A 377 5.88 9.23 21.35
C PRO A 377 5.38 9.40 19.90
N PRO A 378 4.19 10.01 19.69
CA PRO A 378 3.64 10.23 18.35
C PRO A 378 4.58 10.99 17.41
N ALA A 379 5.18 12.10 17.88
CA ALA A 379 6.09 12.92 17.07
C ALA A 379 7.34 12.13 16.60
N GLU A 380 7.96 11.37 17.50
CA GLU A 380 9.10 10.51 17.14
C GLU A 380 8.67 9.41 16.14
N THR A 381 7.46 8.87 16.29
CA THR A 381 6.93 7.85 15.38
C THR A 381 6.67 8.40 13.98
N GLU A 382 6.11 9.61 13.88
CA GLU A 382 5.89 10.30 12.61
C GLU A 382 7.22 10.57 11.89
N GLU A 383 8.24 11.06 12.61
CA GLU A 383 9.59 11.24 12.06
C GLU A 383 10.20 9.91 11.58
N LEU A 384 10.00 8.81 12.32
CA LEU A 384 10.46 7.49 11.91
C LEU A 384 9.75 6.98 10.65
N LEU A 385 8.44 7.20 10.53
CA LEU A 385 7.65 6.82 9.35
C LEU A 385 8.05 7.61 8.12
N GLU A 386 8.11 8.93 8.24
CA GLU A 386 8.57 9.82 7.18
C GLU A 386 9.98 9.43 6.74
N SER A 387 10.87 9.15 7.70
CA SER A 387 12.22 8.72 7.38
C SER A 387 12.27 7.36 6.66
N LEU A 388 11.49 6.36 7.10
CA LEU A 388 11.42 5.07 6.40
C LEU A 388 10.82 5.20 4.99
N HIS A 389 9.86 6.11 4.82
CA HIS A 389 9.30 6.47 3.52
C HIS A 389 10.35 7.14 2.61
N ASP A 390 11.14 8.06 3.13
CA ASP A 390 12.24 8.72 2.42
C ASP A 390 13.34 7.76 1.95
N HIS A 391 13.54 6.65 2.67
CA HIS A 391 14.46 5.57 2.30
C HIS A 391 13.81 4.52 1.35
N HIS A 392 12.56 4.75 0.92
CA HIS A 392 11.75 3.82 0.12
C HIS A 392 11.65 2.42 0.73
N LEU A 393 11.58 2.34 2.06
CA LEU A 393 11.33 1.11 2.80
C LEU A 393 9.87 0.95 3.20
N LEU A 394 9.11 2.06 3.20
CA LEU A 394 7.66 2.10 3.31
C LEU A 394 7.07 2.95 2.18
N ILE A 395 5.84 2.62 1.78
CA ILE A 395 5.09 3.32 0.76
C ILE A 395 3.93 4.03 1.44
N GLU A 396 3.85 5.35 1.27
CA GLU A 396 2.66 6.11 1.63
C GLU A 396 1.68 6.05 0.44
N HIS A 397 0.62 5.26 0.56
CA HIS A 397 -0.36 5.06 -0.52
C HIS A 397 -1.58 5.98 -0.37
N THR A 398 -1.84 6.45 0.86
CA THR A 398 -2.78 7.52 1.18
C THR A 398 -2.18 8.37 2.31
N ALA A 399 -2.64 9.60 2.46
CA ALA A 399 -2.07 10.54 3.43
C ALA A 399 -1.96 9.91 4.84
N LEU A 400 -0.73 9.86 5.36
CA LEU A 400 -0.38 9.28 6.66
C LEU A 400 -0.73 7.78 6.82
N ARG A 401 -0.83 7.03 5.73
CA ARG A 401 -0.95 5.56 5.80
C ARG A 401 0.17 4.89 5.02
N TYR A 402 0.86 4.00 5.73
CA TYR A 402 2.07 3.38 5.24
C TYR A 402 1.84 1.88 5.06
N THR A 403 2.40 1.34 3.99
CA THR A 403 2.43 -0.09 3.69
C THR A 403 3.84 -0.51 3.29
N PHE A 404 4.10 -1.81 3.35
CA PHE A 404 5.31 -2.40 2.80
C PHE A 404 5.10 -2.78 1.34
N HIS A 405 6.17 -2.74 0.56
CA HIS A 405 6.24 -3.60 -0.62
C HIS A 405 6.32 -5.07 -0.19
N ASP A 406 5.65 -6.00 -0.88
CA ASP A 406 5.58 -7.42 -0.48
C ASP A 406 6.94 -8.07 -0.21
N LEU A 407 7.95 -7.78 -1.04
CA LEU A 407 9.30 -8.31 -0.86
C LEU A 407 10.03 -7.65 0.31
N LEU A 408 9.77 -6.36 0.58
CA LEU A 408 10.26 -5.69 1.78
C LEU A 408 9.58 -6.20 3.04
N ARG A 409 8.28 -6.54 2.98
CA ARG A 409 7.57 -7.18 4.10
C ARG A 409 8.20 -8.52 4.44
N THR A 410 8.41 -9.36 3.43
CA THR A 410 9.11 -10.65 3.59
C THR A 410 10.51 -10.46 4.19
N PHE A 411 11.25 -9.45 3.73
CA PHE A 411 12.58 -9.13 4.27
C PHE A 411 12.51 -8.64 5.72
N ALA A 412 11.54 -7.79 6.05
CA ALA A 412 11.33 -7.30 7.41
C ALA A 412 10.93 -8.44 8.36
N ASP A 413 10.11 -9.39 7.92
CA ASP A 413 9.73 -10.59 8.68
C ASP A 413 10.94 -11.49 8.98
N GLU A 414 11.82 -11.72 7.99
CA GLU A 414 13.06 -12.48 8.20
C GLU A 414 13.98 -11.79 9.22
N LEU A 415 14.13 -10.46 9.13
CA LEU A 415 14.91 -9.67 10.07
C LEU A 415 14.30 -9.65 11.47
N LEU A 416 12.97 -9.48 11.56
CA LEU A 416 12.21 -9.53 12.80
C LEU A 416 12.42 -10.87 13.50
N ALA A 417 12.38 -12.00 12.78
CA ALA A 417 12.59 -13.31 13.36
C ALA A 417 14.03 -13.58 13.81
N ARG A 418 15.01 -12.94 13.17
CA ARG A 418 16.43 -13.11 13.46
C ARG A 418 16.94 -12.19 14.56
N GLU A 419 16.46 -10.94 14.59
CA GLU A 419 17.02 -9.86 15.41
C GLU A 419 16.15 -9.47 16.61
N GLU A 420 14.83 -9.71 16.58
CA GLU A 420 13.94 -9.40 17.72
C GLU A 420 13.57 -10.66 18.50
N PRO A 421 13.89 -10.72 19.81
CA PRO A 421 13.50 -11.85 20.66
C PRO A 421 11.98 -12.02 20.74
N GLU A 422 11.50 -13.27 20.81
CA GLU A 422 10.07 -13.58 20.90
C GLU A 422 9.30 -12.81 21.99
N PRO A 423 9.84 -12.64 23.22
CA PRO A 423 9.15 -11.84 24.25
C PRO A 423 8.95 -10.38 23.85
N VAL A 424 9.90 -9.79 23.12
CA VAL A 424 9.80 -8.39 22.64
C VAL A 424 8.75 -8.28 21.55
N ARG A 425 8.74 -9.23 20.60
CA ARG A 425 7.72 -9.30 19.55
C ARG A 425 6.32 -9.44 20.13
N ARG A 426 6.14 -10.37 21.08
CA ARG A 426 4.87 -10.59 21.76
C ARG A 426 4.41 -9.35 22.54
N ALA A 427 5.31 -8.67 23.24
CA ALA A 427 4.98 -7.44 23.96
C ALA A 427 4.57 -6.29 23.02
N ALA A 428 5.27 -6.11 21.90
CA ALA A 428 4.90 -5.13 20.88
C ALA A 428 3.53 -5.42 20.27
N LEU A 429 3.28 -6.68 19.90
CA LEU A 429 1.99 -7.12 19.38
C LEU A 429 0.86 -6.90 20.38
N VAL A 430 1.08 -7.19 21.67
CA VAL A 430 0.13 -6.90 22.76
C VAL A 430 -0.21 -5.41 22.82
N ARG A 431 0.77 -4.50 22.75
CA ARG A 431 0.51 -3.05 22.71
C ARG A 431 -0.32 -2.62 21.50
N LEU A 432 -0.06 -3.22 20.33
CA LEU A 432 -0.87 -2.98 19.13
C LEU A 432 -2.33 -3.40 19.35
N PHE A 433 -2.54 -4.59 19.91
CA PHE A 433 -3.87 -5.07 20.23
C PHE A 433 -4.57 -4.22 21.28
N ASP A 434 -3.86 -3.78 22.32
CA ASP A 434 -4.39 -2.86 23.33
C ASP A 434 -4.81 -1.52 22.70
N HIS A 435 -4.00 -0.99 21.78
CA HIS A 435 -4.33 0.21 21.01
C HIS A 435 -5.65 0.05 20.22
N TYR A 436 -5.75 -0.96 19.37
CA TYR A 436 -6.96 -1.16 18.56
C TYR A 436 -8.18 -1.49 19.41
N ARG A 437 -8.02 -2.28 20.48
CA ARG A 437 -9.09 -2.62 21.41
C ARG A 437 -9.62 -1.36 22.12
N HIS A 438 -8.73 -0.49 22.60
CA HIS A 438 -9.13 0.76 23.24
C HIS A 438 -9.77 1.74 22.26
N THR A 439 -9.13 1.98 21.12
CA THR A 439 -9.63 2.92 20.12
C THR A 439 -10.97 2.47 19.53
N ALA A 440 -11.14 1.17 19.27
CA ALA A 440 -12.43 0.61 18.84
C ALA A 440 -13.52 0.78 19.91
N ALA A 441 -13.19 0.56 21.19
CA ALA A 441 -14.14 0.80 22.28
C ALA A 441 -14.54 2.28 22.36
N ALA A 442 -13.59 3.19 22.25
CA ALA A 442 -13.85 4.63 22.25
C ALA A 442 -14.72 5.07 21.05
N ALA A 443 -14.46 4.54 19.86
CA ALA A 443 -15.27 4.82 18.67
C ALA A 443 -16.71 4.30 18.86
N MET A 444 -16.86 3.08 19.36
CA MET A 444 -18.17 2.48 19.61
C MET A 444 -18.93 3.14 20.76
N ASP A 445 -18.24 3.71 21.74
CA ASP A 445 -18.84 4.53 22.80
C ASP A 445 -19.43 5.83 22.26
N GLN A 446 -18.85 6.43 21.21
CA GLN A 446 -19.45 7.56 20.50
C GLN A 446 -20.67 7.15 19.67
N LEU A 447 -20.59 6.03 18.95
CA LEU A 447 -21.65 5.58 18.05
C LEU A 447 -22.85 4.95 18.77
N ALA A 448 -22.62 4.30 19.91
CA ALA A 448 -23.66 3.64 20.69
C ALA A 448 -23.37 3.81 22.20
N PRO A 449 -23.53 5.04 22.73
CA PRO A 449 -23.20 5.38 24.12
C PRO A 449 -24.04 4.61 25.13
N LEU A 450 -25.27 4.28 24.77
CA LEU A 450 -26.22 3.54 25.61
C LEU A 450 -25.80 2.09 25.89
N GLU A 451 -24.84 1.54 25.13
CA GLU A 451 -24.34 0.17 25.30
C GLU A 451 -22.95 0.12 25.95
N ARG A 452 -22.38 1.27 26.32
CA ARG A 452 -21.02 1.39 26.86
C ARG A 452 -20.76 0.44 28.03
N HIS A 453 -21.73 0.30 28.94
CA HIS A 453 -21.61 -0.54 30.12
C HIS A 453 -21.56 -2.05 29.82
N HIS A 454 -22.02 -2.45 28.63
CA HIS A 454 -22.00 -3.84 28.18
C HIS A 454 -20.76 -4.21 27.37
N ARG A 455 -19.90 -3.23 27.03
CA ARG A 455 -18.68 -3.49 26.27
C ARG A 455 -17.54 -3.90 27.20
N PRO A 456 -16.64 -4.79 26.73
CA PRO A 456 -15.37 -5.06 27.41
C PRO A 456 -14.63 -3.75 27.71
N GLN A 457 -14.27 -3.54 28.97
CA GLN A 457 -13.52 -2.34 29.37
C GLN A 457 -12.07 -2.47 28.91
N ALA A 458 -11.64 -1.51 28.09
CA ALA A 458 -10.28 -1.46 27.55
C ALA A 458 -9.53 -0.28 28.19
N PRO A 459 -8.53 -0.54 29.06
CA PRO A 459 -7.72 0.54 29.62
C PRO A 459 -7.03 1.29 28.48
N ALA A 460 -6.81 2.59 28.69
CA ALA A 460 -6.02 3.38 27.75
C ALA A 460 -4.65 2.72 27.56
N PRO A 461 -4.19 2.53 26.31
CA PRO A 461 -2.84 2.03 26.08
C PRO A 461 -1.82 3.01 26.67
N GLY A 462 -0.61 2.54 26.97
CA GLY A 462 0.51 3.44 27.19
C GLY A 462 0.73 4.28 25.93
N GLY A 463 0.55 5.59 26.01
CA GLY A 463 0.64 6.52 24.88
C GLY A 463 -0.53 7.51 24.81
N THR A 464 -0.57 8.30 23.73
CA THR A 464 -1.67 9.26 23.49
C THR A 464 -2.87 8.52 22.90
N PRO A 465 -4.00 8.41 23.61
CA PRO A 465 -5.19 7.75 23.08
C PRO A 465 -5.76 8.55 21.92
N VAL A 466 -6.32 7.84 20.93
CA VAL A 466 -7.09 8.48 19.85
C VAL A 466 -8.40 8.99 20.46
N VAL A 467 -8.69 10.27 20.24
CA VAL A 467 -9.91 10.93 20.72
C VAL A 467 -10.74 11.30 19.51
N PHE A 468 -12.02 10.98 19.56
CA PHE A 468 -12.98 11.32 18.50
C PHE A 468 -13.71 12.60 18.87
N ALA A 469 -13.75 13.56 17.94
CA ALA A 469 -14.44 14.83 18.15
C ALA A 469 -15.97 14.64 18.21
N ASP A 470 -16.50 13.77 17.34
CA ASP A 470 -17.92 13.47 17.21
C ASP A 470 -18.17 12.07 16.64
N GLN A 471 -19.44 11.76 16.33
CA GLN A 471 -19.84 10.49 15.73
C GLN A 471 -19.37 10.31 14.29
N ALA A 472 -19.21 11.39 13.53
CA ALA A 472 -18.75 11.31 12.14
C ALA A 472 -17.28 10.90 12.10
N ASP A 473 -16.45 11.52 12.92
CA ASP A 473 -15.04 11.18 13.08
C ASP A 473 -14.82 9.71 13.51
N ALA A 474 -15.62 9.23 14.47
CA ALA A 474 -15.60 7.83 14.88
C ALA A 474 -16.03 6.85 13.76
N THR A 475 -17.02 7.24 12.95
CA THR A 475 -17.47 6.45 11.79
C THR A 475 -16.39 6.38 10.72
N ASP A 476 -15.78 7.51 10.40
CA ASP A 476 -14.71 7.61 9.39
C ASP A 476 -13.47 6.84 9.80
N TRP A 477 -13.14 6.81 11.09
CA TRP A 477 -12.05 5.99 11.60
C TRP A 477 -12.37 4.49 11.48
N LEU A 478 -13.55 4.04 11.91
CA LEU A 478 -13.95 2.63 11.79
C LEU A 478 -13.95 2.16 10.34
N ALA A 479 -14.41 2.99 9.40
CA ALA A 479 -14.39 2.68 7.98
C ALA A 479 -12.97 2.53 7.44
N ARG A 480 -12.04 3.43 7.82
CA ARG A 480 -10.63 3.36 7.42
C ARG A 480 -9.90 2.17 8.01
N GLU A 481 -10.19 1.80 9.26
CA GLU A 481 -9.53 0.69 9.95
C GLU A 481 -10.27 -0.65 9.81
N GLN A 482 -11.37 -0.71 9.05
CA GLN A 482 -12.21 -1.91 8.97
C GLN A 482 -11.39 -3.14 8.59
N ALA A 483 -10.60 -3.08 7.51
CA ALA A 483 -9.76 -4.20 7.08
C ALA A 483 -8.75 -4.62 8.17
N ASN A 484 -8.12 -3.65 8.84
CA ASN A 484 -7.15 -3.90 9.90
C ASN A 484 -7.80 -4.57 11.12
N LEU A 485 -8.97 -4.09 11.56
CA LEU A 485 -9.72 -4.64 12.69
C LEU A 485 -10.16 -6.09 12.43
N LEU A 486 -10.55 -6.42 11.20
CA LEU A 486 -10.90 -7.78 10.80
C LEU A 486 -9.70 -8.72 10.85
N VAL A 487 -8.60 -8.32 10.20
CA VAL A 487 -7.37 -9.11 10.16
C VAL A 487 -6.81 -9.30 11.58
N LEU A 488 -6.81 -8.27 12.42
CA LEU A 488 -6.39 -8.38 13.82
C LEU A 488 -7.27 -9.37 14.60
N SER A 489 -8.58 -9.33 14.41
CA SER A 489 -9.49 -10.23 15.09
C SER A 489 -9.23 -11.70 14.70
N HIS A 490 -8.88 -11.97 13.44
CA HIS A 490 -8.42 -13.29 13.01
C HIS A 490 -7.06 -13.64 13.61
N HIS A 491 -6.08 -12.74 13.51
CA HIS A 491 -4.70 -12.93 13.97
C HIS A 491 -4.60 -13.19 15.48
N ALA A 492 -5.46 -12.58 16.30
CA ALA A 492 -5.50 -12.82 17.74
C ALA A 492 -5.71 -14.30 18.09
N THR A 493 -6.46 -15.02 17.27
CA THR A 493 -6.68 -16.47 17.44
C THR A 493 -5.40 -17.24 17.18
N ASP A 494 -4.72 -16.93 16.08
CA ASP A 494 -3.52 -17.63 15.62
C ASP A 494 -2.31 -17.34 16.53
N ALA A 495 -2.23 -16.14 17.10
CA ALA A 495 -1.19 -15.71 18.04
C ALA A 495 -1.39 -16.21 19.48
N ALA A 496 -2.43 -17.01 19.74
CA ALA A 496 -2.83 -17.48 21.07
C ALA A 496 -3.02 -16.32 22.06
N LEU A 497 -3.80 -15.31 21.66
CA LEU A 497 -4.19 -14.16 22.46
C LEU A 497 -5.72 -14.13 22.67
N PRO A 498 -6.27 -15.05 23.48
CA PRO A 498 -7.71 -15.27 23.55
C PRO A 498 -8.49 -14.04 24.03
N ARG A 499 -7.90 -13.17 24.86
CA ARG A 499 -8.55 -11.91 25.29
C ARG A 499 -8.91 -11.02 24.11
N TYR A 500 -8.02 -10.84 23.14
CA TYR A 500 -8.30 -9.97 21.99
C TYR A 500 -9.23 -10.64 20.98
N ALA A 501 -9.12 -11.96 20.82
CA ALA A 501 -10.04 -12.74 20.00
C ALA A 501 -11.49 -12.72 20.54
N ALA A 502 -11.66 -12.51 21.85
CA ALA A 502 -12.97 -12.31 22.49
C ALA A 502 -13.44 -10.84 22.42
N ASP A 503 -12.57 -9.91 22.81
CA ASP A 503 -12.97 -8.52 23.05
C ASP A 503 -13.22 -7.73 21.75
N LEU A 504 -12.38 -7.88 20.72
CA LEU A 504 -12.53 -7.11 19.48
C LEU A 504 -13.88 -7.39 18.79
N PRO A 505 -14.31 -8.66 18.59
CA PRO A 505 -15.63 -8.94 18.03
C PRO A 505 -16.77 -8.45 18.93
N ALA A 506 -16.62 -8.56 20.26
CA ALA A 506 -17.64 -8.11 21.20
C ALA A 506 -17.84 -6.58 21.16
N ILE A 507 -16.75 -5.81 21.03
CA ILE A 507 -16.76 -4.35 20.88
C ILE A 507 -17.38 -3.96 19.53
N LEU A 508 -16.91 -4.58 18.45
CA LEU A 508 -17.24 -4.19 17.09
C LEU A 508 -18.58 -4.76 16.60
N TRP A 509 -19.21 -5.69 17.32
CA TRP A 509 -20.42 -6.41 16.90
C TRP A 509 -21.47 -5.52 16.23
N ARG A 510 -21.79 -4.35 16.79
CA ARG A 510 -22.80 -3.45 16.23
C ARG A 510 -22.39 -2.87 14.88
N HIS A 511 -21.10 -2.58 14.69
CA HIS A 511 -20.53 -2.15 13.43
C HIS A 511 -20.44 -3.33 12.44
N LEU A 512 -19.93 -4.48 12.89
CA LEU A 512 -19.78 -5.69 12.06
C LEU A 512 -21.12 -6.22 11.56
N LYS A 513 -22.16 -6.26 12.41
CA LYS A 513 -23.52 -6.69 12.02
C LYS A 513 -24.04 -5.95 10.78
N ARG A 514 -23.59 -4.72 10.57
CA ARG A 514 -24.04 -3.86 9.49
C ARG A 514 -23.20 -3.98 8.21
N HIS A 515 -21.90 -4.22 8.36
CA HIS A 515 -20.94 -4.10 7.25
C HIS A 515 -20.24 -5.43 6.90
N MET A 516 -20.43 -6.47 7.70
CA MET A 516 -19.80 -7.78 7.52
C MET A 516 -20.81 -8.79 6.94
N PRO A 517 -20.41 -9.57 5.91
CA PRO A 517 -21.18 -10.71 5.44
C PRO A 517 -21.46 -11.71 6.57
N ALA A 518 -22.69 -12.24 6.64
CA ALA A 518 -23.10 -13.11 7.74
C ALA A 518 -22.21 -14.37 7.92
N GLN A 519 -21.64 -14.91 6.84
CA GLN A 519 -20.70 -16.04 6.92
C GLN A 519 -19.39 -15.67 7.65
N GLU A 520 -18.85 -14.49 7.39
CA GLU A 520 -17.65 -14.00 8.06
C GLU A 520 -17.95 -13.71 9.53
N ALA A 521 -19.13 -13.15 9.83
CA ALA A 521 -19.61 -12.94 11.19
C ALA A 521 -19.73 -14.26 11.97
N LEU A 522 -20.15 -15.35 11.30
CA LEU A 522 -20.21 -16.68 11.90
C LEU A 522 -18.82 -17.21 12.27
N VAL A 523 -17.84 -17.07 11.36
CA VAL A 523 -16.45 -17.48 11.61
C VAL A 523 -15.88 -16.70 12.80
N LEU A 524 -16.07 -15.39 12.81
CA LEU A 524 -15.54 -14.54 13.85
C LEU A 524 -16.20 -14.79 15.21
N GLY A 525 -17.53 -14.88 15.25
CA GLY A 525 -18.29 -15.20 16.46
C GLY A 525 -17.92 -16.57 17.04
N THR A 526 -17.66 -17.57 16.19
CA THR A 526 -17.24 -18.91 16.63
C THR A 526 -15.87 -18.89 17.29
N ARG A 527 -14.93 -18.11 16.73
CA ARG A 527 -13.61 -17.91 17.33
C ARG A 527 -13.70 -17.16 18.67
N ALA A 528 -14.52 -16.11 18.75
CA ALA A 528 -14.77 -15.38 19.99
C ALA A 528 -15.40 -16.27 21.08
N LEU A 529 -16.36 -17.13 20.72
CA LEU A 529 -16.95 -18.12 21.64
C LEU A 529 -15.90 -19.10 22.18
N ARG A 530 -15.00 -19.60 21.32
CA ARG A 530 -13.90 -20.46 21.76
C ARG A 530 -12.95 -19.72 22.71
N ALA A 531 -12.65 -18.47 22.41
CA ALA A 531 -11.74 -17.66 23.20
C ALA A 531 -12.29 -17.33 24.59
N THR A 532 -13.56 -16.96 24.70
CA THR A 532 -14.24 -16.69 25.99
C THR A 532 -14.30 -17.95 26.87
N ARG A 533 -14.57 -19.12 26.28
CA ARG A 533 -14.48 -20.42 26.97
C ARG A 533 -13.08 -20.73 27.48
N GLN A 534 -12.05 -20.45 26.69
CA GLN A 534 -10.65 -20.64 27.10
C GLN A 534 -10.25 -19.72 28.28
N LEU A 535 -10.80 -18.51 28.32
CA LEU A 535 -10.57 -17.55 29.39
C LEU A 535 -11.37 -17.87 30.66
N GLY A 536 -12.35 -18.77 30.59
CA GLY A 536 -13.31 -18.97 31.68
C GLY A 536 -14.16 -17.73 31.94
N ASP A 537 -14.51 -16.98 30.88
CA ASP A 537 -15.33 -15.77 30.95
C ASP A 537 -16.79 -16.10 30.59
N PRO A 538 -17.67 -16.39 31.57
CA PRO A 538 -19.06 -16.73 31.30
C PRO A 538 -19.87 -15.55 30.75
N ALA A 539 -19.52 -14.31 31.08
CA ALA A 539 -20.21 -13.13 30.56
C ALA A 539 -19.91 -12.95 29.07
N GLY A 540 -18.63 -13.08 28.69
CA GLY A 540 -18.18 -13.11 27.31
C GLY A 540 -18.77 -14.28 26.52
N GLU A 541 -18.82 -15.49 27.10
CA GLU A 541 -19.41 -16.67 26.46
C GLU A 541 -20.88 -16.44 26.11
N ALA A 542 -21.67 -15.94 27.07
CA ALA A 542 -23.08 -15.64 26.84
C ALA A 542 -23.28 -14.53 25.79
N ALA A 543 -22.40 -13.52 25.76
CA ALA A 543 -22.44 -12.48 24.75
C ALA A 543 -22.14 -13.03 23.34
N ALA A 544 -21.10 -13.87 23.21
CA ALA A 544 -20.72 -14.50 21.95
C ALA A 544 -21.82 -15.45 21.43
N LEU A 545 -22.43 -16.26 22.31
CA LEU A 545 -23.58 -17.10 21.97
C LEU A 545 -24.77 -16.29 21.48
N ARG A 546 -25.08 -15.17 22.15
CA ARG A 546 -26.16 -14.26 21.73
C ARG A 546 -25.89 -13.63 20.37
N HIS A 547 -24.65 -13.22 20.11
CA HIS A 547 -24.23 -12.68 18.82
C HIS A 547 -24.35 -13.73 17.71
N LEU A 548 -23.82 -14.93 17.93
CA LEU A 548 -23.98 -16.06 17.01
C LEU A 548 -25.45 -16.38 16.75
N GLY A 549 -26.30 -16.38 17.78
CA GLY A 549 -27.74 -16.58 17.63
C GLY A 549 -28.39 -15.53 16.72
N LEU A 550 -27.96 -14.26 16.81
CA LEU A 550 -28.41 -13.21 15.91
C LEU A 550 -27.90 -13.38 14.46
N VAL A 551 -26.66 -13.86 14.27
CA VAL A 551 -26.14 -14.19 12.93
C VAL A 551 -26.94 -15.32 12.32
N GLN A 552 -27.25 -16.37 13.08
CA GLN A 552 -28.07 -17.48 12.60
C GLN A 552 -29.50 -17.05 12.27
N TYR A 553 -30.07 -16.15 13.08
CA TYR A 553 -31.33 -15.49 12.76
C TYR A 553 -31.27 -14.74 11.42
N GLN A 554 -30.19 -14.02 11.13
CA GLN A 554 -30.02 -13.33 9.84
C GLN A 554 -29.87 -14.29 8.66
N LEU A 555 -29.20 -15.44 8.87
CA LEU A 555 -29.08 -16.51 7.87
C LEU A 555 -30.37 -17.30 7.67
N GLY A 556 -31.35 -17.12 8.57
CA GLY A 556 -32.63 -17.83 8.55
C GLY A 556 -32.61 -19.21 9.23
N ASP A 557 -31.52 -19.60 9.89
CA ASP A 557 -31.47 -20.81 10.72
C ASP A 557 -32.02 -20.50 12.12
N PHE A 558 -33.34 -20.32 12.18
CA PHE A 558 -34.05 -20.00 13.43
C PHE A 558 -33.92 -21.09 14.51
N PRO A 559 -33.97 -22.41 14.18
CA PRO A 559 -33.73 -23.45 15.17
C PRO A 559 -32.35 -23.33 15.84
N GLN A 560 -31.27 -23.15 15.06
CA GLN A 560 -29.94 -22.99 15.63
C GLN A 560 -29.81 -21.68 16.42
N ALA A 561 -30.47 -20.61 15.96
CA ALA A 561 -30.55 -19.36 16.71
C ALA A 561 -31.17 -19.56 18.10
N LEU A 562 -32.28 -20.30 18.21
CA LEU A 562 -32.92 -20.61 19.49
C LEU A 562 -31.99 -21.40 20.42
N ASP A 563 -31.32 -22.44 19.90
CA ASP A 563 -30.41 -23.26 20.71
C ASP A 563 -29.26 -22.44 21.31
N LEU A 564 -28.68 -21.55 20.51
CA LEU A 564 -27.61 -20.65 20.96
C LEU A 564 -28.12 -19.63 21.98
N LEU A 565 -29.31 -19.06 21.76
CA LEU A 565 -29.92 -18.11 22.67
C LEU A 565 -30.34 -18.76 24.00
N HIS A 566 -30.82 -20.00 24.00
CA HIS A 566 -31.12 -20.74 25.24
C HIS A 566 -29.85 -21.05 26.06
N GLN A 567 -28.74 -21.39 25.41
CA GLN A 567 -27.46 -21.53 26.08
C GLN A 567 -27.02 -20.20 26.70
N ALA A 568 -27.11 -19.10 25.95
CA ALA A 568 -26.80 -17.76 26.46
C ALA A 568 -27.68 -17.41 27.67
N LEU A 569 -29.00 -17.68 27.60
CA LEU A 569 -29.95 -17.39 28.68
C LEU A 569 -29.59 -18.12 29.97
N THR A 570 -29.22 -19.40 29.85
CA THR A 570 -28.81 -20.24 30.97
C THR A 570 -27.60 -19.64 31.69
N ILE A 571 -26.61 -19.18 30.91
CA ILE A 571 -25.40 -18.57 31.48
C ILE A 571 -25.71 -17.21 32.11
N GLN A 572 -26.48 -16.33 31.45
CA GLN A 572 -26.84 -15.01 31.99
C GLN A 572 -27.57 -15.12 33.34
N ARG A 573 -28.48 -16.09 33.46
CA ARG A 573 -29.16 -16.41 34.72
C ARG A 573 -28.19 -16.91 35.79
N ALA A 574 -27.29 -17.82 35.43
CA ALA A 574 -26.31 -18.37 36.37
C ALA A 574 -25.36 -17.31 36.94
N ILE A 575 -24.98 -16.30 36.15
CA ILE A 575 -24.13 -15.19 36.60
C ILE A 575 -24.90 -14.00 37.19
N GLY A 576 -26.24 -14.06 37.23
CA GLY A 576 -27.09 -12.99 37.77
C GLY A 576 -27.11 -11.70 36.94
N ASN A 577 -26.76 -11.76 35.65
CA ASN A 577 -26.75 -10.59 34.78
C ASN A 577 -28.15 -10.33 34.21
N ARG A 578 -28.94 -9.54 34.93
CA ARG A 578 -30.33 -9.20 34.55
C ARG A 578 -30.46 -8.47 33.21
N ALA A 579 -29.52 -7.59 32.89
CA ALA A 579 -29.53 -6.87 31.60
C ALA A 579 -29.24 -7.83 30.43
N GLY A 580 -28.26 -8.71 30.61
CA GLY A 580 -27.94 -9.78 29.66
C GLY A 580 -29.11 -10.75 29.47
N GLU A 581 -29.79 -11.13 30.56
CA GLU A 581 -30.99 -11.96 30.53
C GLU A 581 -32.10 -11.31 29.70
N ALA A 582 -32.44 -10.04 29.98
CA ALA A 582 -33.47 -9.31 29.24
C ALA A 582 -33.15 -9.23 27.73
N HIS A 583 -31.90 -8.98 27.35
CA HIS A 583 -31.48 -8.98 25.94
C HIS A 583 -31.65 -10.35 25.26
N VAL A 584 -31.30 -11.43 25.95
CA VAL A 584 -31.43 -12.78 25.37
C VAL A 584 -32.90 -13.16 25.24
N LEU A 585 -33.73 -12.88 26.25
CA LEU A 585 -35.18 -13.10 26.21
C LEU A 585 -35.83 -12.32 25.05
N ALA A 586 -35.45 -11.06 24.84
CA ALA A 586 -35.97 -10.27 23.74
C ALA A 586 -35.58 -10.83 22.36
N ASN A 587 -34.36 -11.38 22.24
CA ASN A 587 -33.91 -12.04 21.02
C ASN A 587 -34.63 -13.38 20.80
N LEU A 588 -34.88 -14.18 21.85
CA LEU A 588 -35.69 -15.40 21.76
C LEU A 588 -37.09 -15.08 21.25
N GLY A 589 -37.73 -14.05 21.81
CA GLY A 589 -39.04 -13.61 21.36
C GLY A 589 -39.07 -13.12 19.91
N LEU A 590 -38.03 -12.41 19.46
CA LEU A 590 -37.87 -12.05 18.05
C LEU A 590 -37.79 -13.29 17.14
N THR A 591 -36.95 -14.27 17.50
CA THR A 591 -36.78 -15.51 16.73
C THR A 591 -38.07 -16.34 16.69
N GLN A 592 -38.73 -16.52 17.85
CA GLN A 592 -40.01 -17.22 17.96
C GLN A 592 -41.12 -16.53 17.15
N THR A 593 -41.12 -15.19 17.13
CA THR A 593 -42.04 -14.43 16.29
C THR A 593 -41.85 -14.81 14.84
N ARG A 594 -40.62 -14.82 14.30
CA ARG A 594 -40.36 -15.24 12.92
C ARG A 594 -40.83 -16.66 12.63
N MET A 595 -40.66 -17.59 13.58
CA MET A 595 -41.14 -18.97 13.46
C MET A 595 -42.67 -19.12 13.61
N GLY A 596 -43.41 -18.06 13.95
CA GLY A 596 -44.85 -18.12 14.18
C GLY A 596 -45.26 -18.66 15.56
N ARG A 597 -44.32 -18.84 16.49
CA ARG A 597 -44.59 -19.25 17.89
C ARG A 597 -44.94 -18.02 18.74
N LEU A 598 -46.08 -17.42 18.43
CA LEU A 598 -46.40 -16.05 18.84
C LEU A 598 -46.69 -15.92 20.35
N GLU A 599 -47.32 -16.91 20.96
CA GLU A 599 -47.60 -16.94 22.40
C GLU A 599 -46.32 -17.06 23.22
N GLU A 600 -45.43 -17.99 22.84
CA GLU A 600 -44.11 -18.12 23.46
C GLU A 600 -43.27 -16.84 23.29
N ALA A 601 -43.34 -16.22 22.10
CA ALA A 601 -42.65 -14.96 21.84
C ALA A 601 -43.15 -13.84 22.76
N LEU A 602 -44.47 -13.74 22.93
CA LEU A 602 -45.08 -12.74 23.80
C LEU A 602 -44.62 -12.93 25.25
N ASP A 603 -44.61 -14.16 25.76
CA ASP A 603 -44.17 -14.47 27.13
C ASP A 603 -42.72 -14.04 27.38
N HIS A 604 -41.80 -14.40 26.46
CA HIS A 604 -40.38 -14.02 26.58
C HIS A 604 -40.19 -12.49 26.47
N LEU A 605 -40.92 -11.82 25.58
CA LEU A 605 -40.84 -10.36 25.41
C LEU A 605 -41.40 -9.61 26.62
N GLN A 606 -42.46 -10.11 27.24
CA GLN A 606 -43.01 -9.53 28.47
C GLN A 606 -42.06 -9.72 29.66
N GLN A 607 -41.41 -10.88 29.78
CA GLN A 607 -40.37 -11.09 30.78
C GLN A 607 -39.18 -10.14 30.56
N ALA A 608 -38.72 -9.97 29.32
CA ALA A 608 -37.66 -9.02 28.98
C ALA A 608 -38.04 -7.58 29.34
N LEU A 609 -39.28 -7.17 29.04
CA LEU A 609 -39.81 -5.84 29.38
C LEU A 609 -39.88 -5.63 30.91
N GLN A 610 -40.34 -6.63 31.65
CA GLN A 610 -40.42 -6.54 33.10
C GLN A 610 -39.02 -6.43 33.73
N LEU A 611 -38.08 -7.28 33.30
CA LEU A 611 -36.71 -7.22 33.80
C LEU A 611 -36.03 -5.89 33.49
N SER A 612 -36.24 -5.34 32.29
CA SER A 612 -35.60 -4.09 31.87
C SER A 612 -36.15 -2.85 32.57
N ARG A 613 -37.43 -2.83 32.96
CA ARG A 613 -38.02 -1.72 33.74
C ARG A 613 -37.45 -1.58 35.14
N ASP A 614 -36.94 -2.67 35.70
CA ASP A 614 -36.28 -2.67 37.01
C ASP A 614 -34.82 -2.18 36.93
N LEU A 615 -34.30 -1.92 35.73
CA LEU A 615 -32.91 -1.51 35.51
C LEU A 615 -32.81 0.01 35.29
N PRO A 616 -31.70 0.64 35.70
CA PRO A 616 -31.44 2.06 35.46
C PRO A 616 -31.06 2.36 33.99
N GLU A 617 -31.17 1.39 33.08
CA GLU A 617 -30.67 1.45 31.70
C GLU A 617 -31.84 1.37 30.69
N PRO A 618 -32.37 2.51 30.20
CA PRO A 618 -33.52 2.53 29.29
C PRO A 618 -33.29 1.80 27.97
N ALA A 619 -32.02 1.63 27.57
CA ALA A 619 -31.66 0.97 26.32
C ALA A 619 -32.03 -0.52 26.29
N VAL A 620 -32.03 -1.19 27.43
CA VAL A 620 -32.41 -2.60 27.54
C VAL A 620 -33.91 -2.78 27.25
N GLU A 621 -34.74 -1.82 27.64
CA GLU A 621 -36.19 -1.82 27.39
C GLU A 621 -36.52 -1.71 25.89
N SER A 622 -35.67 -1.00 25.14
CA SER A 622 -35.93 -0.65 23.75
C SER A 622 -36.15 -1.85 22.81
N ILE A 623 -35.41 -2.95 23.03
CA ILE A 623 -35.50 -4.15 22.18
C ILE A 623 -36.84 -4.87 22.42
N ALA A 624 -37.25 -5.02 23.68
CA ALA A 624 -38.53 -5.61 24.03
C ALA A 624 -39.71 -4.76 23.49
N LEU A 625 -39.65 -3.44 23.65
CA LEU A 625 -40.69 -2.53 23.13
C LEU A 625 -40.81 -2.63 21.61
N THR A 626 -39.68 -2.63 20.89
CA THR A 626 -39.67 -2.75 19.42
C THR A 626 -40.25 -4.08 18.96
N ASN A 627 -40.05 -5.18 19.69
CA ASN A 627 -40.50 -6.51 19.24
C ASN A 627 -41.92 -6.90 19.73
N LEU A 628 -42.46 -6.26 20.78
CA LEU A 628 -43.83 -6.52 21.27
C LEU A 628 -44.90 -6.08 20.27
N GLY A 629 -44.73 -4.91 19.65
CA GLY A 629 -45.64 -4.37 18.64
C GLY A 629 -45.93 -5.35 17.50
N PRO A 630 -44.93 -5.81 16.73
CA PRO A 630 -45.15 -6.75 15.63
C PRO A 630 -45.69 -8.11 16.08
N THR A 631 -45.29 -8.61 17.25
CA THR A 631 -45.80 -9.87 17.82
C THR A 631 -47.31 -9.78 18.11
N LEU A 632 -47.74 -8.71 18.77
CA LEU A 632 -49.16 -8.45 19.08
C LEU A 632 -49.97 -8.16 17.81
N THR A 633 -49.40 -7.46 16.84
CA THR A 633 -50.01 -7.28 15.50
C THR A 633 -50.30 -8.64 14.86
N ARG A 634 -49.34 -9.58 14.92
CA ARG A 634 -49.51 -10.93 14.34
C ARG A 634 -50.55 -11.78 15.08
N LEU A 635 -50.61 -11.67 16.41
CA LEU A 635 -51.64 -12.29 17.26
C LEU A 635 -53.05 -11.69 17.08
N GLY A 636 -53.18 -10.54 16.40
CA GLY A 636 -54.46 -9.84 16.24
C GLY A 636 -54.87 -9.00 17.46
N ARG A 637 -53.99 -8.81 18.45
CA ARG A 637 -54.21 -7.95 19.63
C ARG A 637 -53.91 -6.48 19.30
N LEU A 638 -54.65 -5.96 18.32
CA LEU A 638 -54.37 -4.67 17.67
C LEU A 638 -54.35 -3.46 18.64
N PRO A 639 -55.26 -3.33 19.63
CA PRO A 639 -55.22 -2.21 20.57
C PRO A 639 -53.92 -2.15 21.38
N GLU A 640 -53.44 -3.30 21.86
CA GLU A 640 -52.20 -3.40 22.63
C GLU A 640 -50.98 -3.18 21.73
N ALA A 641 -51.01 -3.71 20.50
CA ALA A 641 -49.94 -3.49 19.53
C ALA A 641 -49.70 -1.98 19.28
N LEU A 642 -50.77 -1.19 19.18
CA LEU A 642 -50.68 0.26 18.97
C LEU A 642 -49.92 0.98 20.10
N GLU A 643 -50.13 0.56 21.35
CA GLU A 643 -49.43 1.15 22.50
C GLU A 643 -47.93 0.91 22.40
N TYR A 644 -47.51 -0.32 22.07
CA TYR A 644 -46.11 -0.68 21.96
C TYR A 644 -45.42 -0.04 20.74
N HIS A 645 -46.08 0.01 19.57
CA HIS A 645 -45.55 0.72 18.39
C HIS A 645 -45.29 2.21 18.70
N ARG A 646 -46.23 2.88 19.38
CA ARG A 646 -46.07 4.28 19.79
C ARG A 646 -44.98 4.46 20.84
N ALA A 647 -44.91 3.56 21.82
CA ALA A 647 -43.87 3.60 22.86
C ALA A 647 -42.48 3.44 22.26
N ALA A 648 -42.28 2.45 21.37
CA ALA A 648 -41.02 2.20 20.69
C ALA A 648 -40.58 3.37 19.80
N LEU A 649 -41.50 3.93 18.99
CA LEU A 649 -41.19 5.07 18.13
C LEU A 649 -40.81 6.32 18.94
N LYS A 650 -41.55 6.58 20.03
CA LYS A 650 -41.25 7.68 20.96
C LYS A 650 -39.90 7.50 21.64
N PHE A 651 -39.55 6.27 22.01
CA PHE A 651 -38.26 5.94 22.61
C PHE A 651 -37.11 6.27 21.64
N HIS A 652 -37.15 5.73 20.41
CA HIS A 652 -36.08 5.93 19.44
C HIS A 652 -35.98 7.39 18.94
N ARG A 653 -37.10 8.13 18.86
CA ARG A 653 -37.10 9.58 18.57
C ARG A 653 -36.43 10.39 19.68
N ARG A 654 -36.76 10.13 20.95
CA ARG A 654 -36.14 10.83 22.09
C ARG A 654 -34.66 10.49 22.26
N GLY A 655 -34.28 9.25 21.97
CA GLY A 655 -32.89 8.79 22.04
C GLY A 655 -32.05 9.13 20.81
N GLY A 656 -32.61 9.79 19.78
CA GLY A 656 -31.89 10.10 18.54
C GLY A 656 -31.49 8.87 17.71
N ASN A 657 -32.02 7.69 18.01
CA ASN A 657 -31.70 6.45 17.32
C ASN A 657 -32.47 6.36 15.98
N ARG A 658 -31.93 6.99 14.94
CA ARG A 658 -32.56 7.04 13.60
C ARG A 658 -32.81 5.65 13.00
N LEU A 659 -31.90 4.69 13.22
CA LEU A 659 -32.08 3.32 12.75
C LEU A 659 -33.25 2.62 13.44
N GLY A 660 -33.33 2.75 14.77
CA GLY A 660 -34.47 2.23 15.54
C GLY A 660 -35.79 2.87 15.13
N GLN A 661 -35.79 4.15 14.75
CA GLN A 661 -36.97 4.83 14.20
C GLN A 661 -37.41 4.19 12.87
N ALA A 662 -36.48 4.01 11.93
CA ALA A 662 -36.77 3.42 10.63
C ALA A 662 -37.36 2.00 10.75
N ILE A 663 -36.78 1.15 11.61
CA ILE A 663 -37.28 -0.20 11.88
C ILE A 663 -38.71 -0.17 12.44
N VAL A 664 -38.98 0.69 13.43
CA VAL A 664 -40.32 0.79 14.02
C VAL A 664 -41.33 1.39 13.04
N LEU A 665 -40.92 2.30 12.16
CA LEU A 665 -41.79 2.86 11.12
C LEU A 665 -42.23 1.78 10.11
N ASN A 666 -41.31 0.90 9.68
CA ASN A 666 -41.66 -0.29 8.90
C ASN A 666 -42.68 -1.16 9.65
N GLN A 667 -42.39 -1.54 10.89
CA GLN A 667 -43.30 -2.39 11.68
C GLN A 667 -44.67 -1.75 11.93
N PHE A 668 -44.70 -0.42 12.09
CA PHE A 668 -45.94 0.32 12.31
C PHE A 668 -46.73 0.46 11.00
N GLY A 669 -46.06 0.55 9.85
CA GLY A 669 -46.69 0.45 8.54
C GLY A 669 -47.38 -0.89 8.33
N GLU A 670 -46.74 -2.00 8.74
CA GLU A 670 -47.35 -3.35 8.66
C GLU A 670 -48.60 -3.45 9.54
N TYR A 671 -48.58 -2.82 10.71
CA TYR A 671 -49.76 -2.67 11.57
C TYR A 671 -50.88 -1.89 10.85
N GLN A 672 -50.58 -0.78 10.17
CA GLN A 672 -51.58 -0.03 9.40
C GLN A 672 -52.13 -0.83 8.21
N GLN A 673 -51.30 -1.64 7.54
CA GLN A 673 -51.77 -2.54 6.48
C GLN A 673 -52.75 -3.59 7.01
N ARG A 674 -52.54 -4.14 8.21
CA ARG A 674 -53.52 -5.06 8.83
C ARG A 674 -54.87 -4.40 9.14
N LEU A 675 -54.88 -3.08 9.31
CA LEU A 675 -56.11 -2.28 9.44
C LEU A 675 -56.70 -1.84 8.08
N HIS A 676 -56.11 -2.26 6.96
CA HIS A 676 -56.46 -1.80 5.61
C HIS A 676 -56.27 -0.28 5.39
N HIS A 677 -55.43 0.37 6.20
CA HIS A 677 -55.04 1.77 6.09
C HIS A 677 -53.82 1.93 5.16
N HIS A 678 -53.98 1.52 3.90
CA HIS A 678 -52.87 1.43 2.94
C HIS A 678 -52.14 2.76 2.65
N PRO A 679 -52.81 3.93 2.53
CA PRO A 679 -52.12 5.21 2.35
C PRO A 679 -51.21 5.56 3.54
N GLN A 680 -51.70 5.37 4.77
CA GLN A 680 -50.90 5.64 5.97
C GLN A 680 -49.71 4.68 6.10
N ALA A 681 -49.85 3.43 5.65
CA ALA A 681 -48.74 2.50 5.59
C ALA A 681 -47.65 2.96 4.60
N LEU A 682 -48.04 3.44 3.41
CA LEU A 682 -47.10 3.96 2.42
C LEU A 682 -46.28 5.14 2.97
N ASP A 683 -46.92 6.09 3.66
CA ASP A 683 -46.22 7.24 4.25
C ASP A 683 -45.17 6.79 5.27
N LEU A 684 -45.51 5.81 6.13
CA LEU A 684 -44.60 5.26 7.13
C LEU A 684 -43.42 4.50 6.48
N TYR A 685 -43.68 3.68 5.46
CA TYR A 685 -42.63 2.96 4.74
C TYR A 685 -41.70 3.91 3.97
N GLN A 686 -42.23 5.01 3.43
CA GLN A 686 -41.42 6.01 2.75
C GLN A 686 -40.53 6.77 3.74
N GLU A 687 -41.05 7.18 4.90
CA GLU A 687 -40.25 7.78 5.99
C GLU A 687 -39.14 6.82 6.44
N ALA A 688 -39.45 5.53 6.60
CA ALA A 688 -38.46 4.51 6.94
C ALA A 688 -37.38 4.34 5.85
N LEU A 689 -37.78 4.30 4.57
CA LEU A 689 -36.87 4.16 3.44
C LEU A 689 -35.90 5.34 3.37
N ASP A 690 -36.39 6.57 3.57
CA ASP A 690 -35.54 7.76 3.54
C ASP A 690 -34.54 7.76 4.70
N LEU A 691 -34.95 7.32 5.90
CA LEU A 691 -34.02 7.12 7.01
C LEU A 691 -32.97 6.04 6.72
N HIS A 692 -33.36 4.89 6.17
CA HIS A 692 -32.41 3.84 5.80
C HIS A 692 -31.45 4.31 4.70
N ARG A 693 -31.92 5.12 3.74
CA ARG A 693 -31.09 5.73 2.69
C ARG A 693 -30.07 6.70 3.27
N ASP A 694 -30.51 7.62 4.13
CA ASP A 694 -29.64 8.59 4.80
C ASP A 694 -28.57 7.92 5.65
N LEU A 695 -28.90 6.77 6.24
CA LEU A 695 -27.95 5.99 7.01
C LEU A 695 -26.99 5.23 6.09
N GLY A 696 -27.39 4.85 4.88
CA GLY A 696 -26.68 3.87 4.04
C GLY A 696 -26.93 2.43 4.47
N ASP A 697 -28.10 2.14 5.04
CA ASP A 697 -28.54 0.81 5.45
C ASP A 697 -29.22 0.10 4.29
N THR A 698 -28.46 -0.67 3.51
CA THR A 698 -28.97 -1.39 2.34
C THR A 698 -29.96 -2.48 2.71
N PHE A 699 -29.78 -3.10 3.89
CA PHE A 699 -30.70 -4.11 4.40
C PHE A 699 -32.08 -3.50 4.68
N GLY A 700 -32.11 -2.40 5.44
CA GLY A 700 -33.36 -1.69 5.71
C GLY A 700 -34.02 -1.09 4.46
N GLN A 701 -33.23 -0.66 3.46
CA GLN A 701 -33.76 -0.23 2.17
C GLN A 701 -34.46 -1.37 1.42
N ALA A 702 -33.89 -2.58 1.43
CA ALA A 702 -34.53 -3.76 0.82
C ALA A 702 -35.86 -4.11 1.51
N GLU A 703 -35.89 -4.07 2.85
CA GLU A 703 -37.10 -4.33 3.63
C GLU A 703 -38.18 -3.27 3.34
N SER A 704 -37.85 -1.98 3.42
CA SER A 704 -38.81 -0.90 3.13
C SER A 704 -39.34 -0.95 1.69
N HIS A 705 -38.49 -1.28 0.71
CA HIS A 705 -38.95 -1.49 -0.67
C HIS A 705 -39.89 -2.69 -0.81
N THR A 706 -39.61 -3.80 -0.13
CA THR A 706 -40.52 -4.96 -0.10
C THR A 706 -41.89 -4.57 0.45
N LEU A 707 -41.90 -3.85 1.56
CA LEU A 707 -43.12 -3.38 2.24
C LEU A 707 -43.93 -2.36 1.42
N LEU A 708 -43.25 -1.44 0.73
CA LEU A 708 -43.89 -0.53 -0.24
C LEU A 708 -44.55 -1.32 -1.39
N GLY A 709 -43.85 -2.34 -1.91
CA GLY A 709 -44.39 -3.26 -2.91
C GLY A 709 -45.65 -3.98 -2.45
N ASP A 710 -45.63 -4.51 -1.21
CA ASP A 710 -46.77 -5.20 -0.59
C ASP A 710 -47.99 -4.25 -0.49
N ALA A 711 -47.78 -3.00 -0.08
CA ALA A 711 -48.84 -2.00 0.06
C ALA A 711 -49.44 -1.53 -1.28
N LEU A 712 -48.59 -1.26 -2.26
CA LEU A 712 -49.04 -0.87 -3.60
C LEU A 712 -49.83 -1.99 -4.28
N LEU A 713 -49.43 -3.23 -4.08
CA LEU A 713 -50.15 -4.38 -4.59
C LEU A 713 -51.53 -4.54 -3.93
N ALA A 714 -51.64 -4.28 -2.62
CA ALA A 714 -52.93 -4.25 -1.92
C ALA A 714 -53.86 -3.14 -2.44
N MET A 715 -53.29 -2.03 -2.94
CA MET A 715 -54.02 -0.92 -3.57
C MET A 715 -54.28 -1.11 -5.08
N ASP A 716 -54.00 -2.29 -5.63
CA ASP A 716 -54.15 -2.60 -7.06
C ASP A 716 -53.28 -1.75 -8.01
N ALA A 717 -52.05 -1.43 -7.57
CA ALA A 717 -51.02 -0.75 -8.36
C ALA A 717 -49.84 -1.69 -8.70
N PRO A 718 -50.03 -2.76 -9.50
CA PRO A 718 -49.01 -3.79 -9.70
C PRO A 718 -47.76 -3.30 -10.45
N ALA A 719 -47.87 -2.31 -11.33
CA ALA A 719 -46.71 -1.75 -12.03
C ALA A 719 -45.73 -1.03 -11.08
N SER A 720 -46.26 -0.24 -10.14
CA SER A 720 -45.45 0.43 -9.11
C SER A 720 -44.91 -0.57 -8.09
N ALA A 721 -45.70 -1.58 -7.71
CA ALA A 721 -45.24 -2.66 -6.83
C ALA A 721 -44.03 -3.39 -7.44
N LEU A 722 -44.08 -3.71 -8.74
CA LEU A 722 -42.98 -4.36 -9.46
C LEU A 722 -41.68 -3.56 -9.40
N GLN A 723 -41.74 -2.23 -9.52
CA GLN A 723 -40.55 -1.37 -9.41
C GLN A 723 -39.89 -1.49 -8.04
N HIS A 724 -40.68 -1.49 -6.98
CA HIS A 724 -40.15 -1.63 -5.62
C HIS A 724 -39.60 -3.01 -5.33
N TYR A 725 -40.24 -4.10 -5.79
CA TYR A 725 -39.66 -5.44 -5.63
C TYR A 725 -38.34 -5.62 -6.39
N ARG A 726 -38.20 -5.01 -7.57
CA ARG A 726 -36.91 -5.00 -8.31
C ARG A 726 -35.84 -4.24 -7.55
N ALA A 727 -36.17 -3.04 -7.05
CA ALA A 727 -35.26 -2.27 -6.22
C ALA A 727 -34.86 -3.04 -4.95
N ALA A 728 -35.78 -3.77 -4.31
CA ALA A 728 -35.47 -4.61 -3.16
C ALA A 728 -34.47 -5.72 -3.48
N ILE A 729 -34.61 -6.38 -4.65
CA ILE A 729 -33.67 -7.40 -5.12
C ILE A 729 -32.27 -6.81 -5.32
N ASP A 730 -32.14 -5.61 -5.89
CA ASP A 730 -30.84 -4.98 -6.16
C ASP A 730 -30.02 -4.74 -4.86
N PHE A 731 -30.68 -4.63 -3.71
CA PHE A 731 -30.02 -4.47 -2.40
C PHE A 731 -29.69 -5.80 -1.69
N LEU A 732 -30.28 -6.92 -2.10
CA LEU A 732 -30.11 -8.24 -1.47
C LEU A 732 -28.84 -9.06 -1.84
N PRO A 733 -28.18 -8.95 -3.02
CA PRO A 733 -27.11 -9.87 -3.44
C PRO A 733 -25.87 -9.90 -2.53
N HIS A 734 -25.75 -8.98 -1.56
CA HIS A 734 -24.64 -8.92 -0.61
C HIS A 734 -25.00 -9.34 0.83
N THR A 735 -26.27 -9.62 1.12
CA THR A 735 -26.74 -9.80 2.50
C THR A 735 -26.93 -11.26 2.91
N GLY A 736 -27.15 -12.17 1.95
CA GLY A 736 -27.46 -13.58 2.23
C GLY A 736 -28.77 -13.80 2.98
N GLU A 737 -29.64 -12.78 3.05
CA GLU A 737 -30.87 -12.83 3.84
C GLU A 737 -31.99 -13.49 3.02
N ARG A 738 -32.37 -14.69 3.45
CA ARG A 738 -33.26 -15.58 2.70
C ARG A 738 -34.73 -15.28 2.98
N TYR A 739 -35.05 -14.71 4.15
CA TYR A 739 -36.43 -14.46 4.55
C TYR A 739 -37.10 -13.38 3.69
N ASN A 740 -36.51 -12.19 3.56
CA ASN A 740 -37.05 -11.14 2.69
C ASN A 740 -36.98 -11.53 1.22
N LEU A 741 -35.97 -12.29 0.79
CA LEU A 741 -35.92 -12.81 -0.58
C LEU A 741 -37.16 -13.68 -0.88
N GLY A 742 -37.54 -14.57 0.04
CA GLY A 742 -38.77 -15.35 -0.07
C GLY A 742 -40.02 -14.47 -0.14
N ARG A 743 -40.12 -13.45 0.73
CA ARG A 743 -41.23 -12.48 0.70
C ARG A 743 -41.33 -11.72 -0.62
N ILE A 744 -40.20 -11.25 -1.15
CA ILE A 744 -40.17 -10.55 -2.44
C ILE A 744 -40.64 -11.47 -3.56
N HIS A 745 -40.25 -12.74 -3.56
CA HIS A 745 -40.73 -13.70 -4.54
C HIS A 745 -42.24 -13.94 -4.45
N VAL A 746 -42.83 -13.96 -3.24
CA VAL A 746 -44.29 -13.98 -3.09
C VAL A 746 -44.92 -12.71 -3.68
N GLY A 747 -44.37 -11.54 -3.37
CA GLY A 747 -44.82 -10.24 -3.88
C GLY A 747 -44.76 -10.15 -5.41
N LEU A 748 -43.65 -10.58 -6.02
CA LEU A 748 -43.45 -10.67 -7.46
C LEU A 748 -44.42 -11.66 -8.10
N ALA A 749 -44.62 -12.83 -7.51
CA ALA A 749 -45.57 -13.82 -8.01
C ALA A 749 -46.98 -13.24 -8.11
N ARG A 750 -47.46 -12.60 -7.05
CA ARG A 750 -48.77 -11.93 -7.03
C ARG A 750 -48.84 -10.74 -8.00
N THR A 751 -47.74 -10.01 -8.16
CA THR A 751 -47.67 -8.87 -9.08
C THR A 751 -47.78 -9.34 -10.53
N HIS A 752 -47.01 -10.35 -10.93
CA HIS A 752 -47.08 -10.93 -12.27
C HIS A 752 -48.43 -11.62 -12.53
N GLN A 753 -49.05 -12.23 -11.51
CA GLN A 753 -50.41 -12.75 -11.60
C GLN A 753 -51.41 -11.66 -11.97
N ARG A 754 -51.37 -10.49 -11.30
CA ARG A 754 -52.26 -9.35 -11.63
C ARG A 754 -51.98 -8.74 -13.00
N LEU A 755 -50.73 -8.77 -13.45
CA LEU A 755 -50.33 -8.33 -14.79
C LEU A 755 -50.64 -9.35 -15.91
N GLY A 756 -51.13 -10.54 -15.56
CA GLY A 756 -51.49 -11.60 -16.52
C GLY A 756 -50.33 -12.48 -16.98
N ASP A 757 -49.11 -12.28 -16.46
CA ASP A 757 -47.93 -13.09 -16.76
C ASP A 757 -47.83 -14.28 -15.81
N LEU A 758 -48.69 -15.29 -16.05
CA LEU A 758 -48.80 -16.47 -15.18
C LEU A 758 -47.54 -17.34 -15.18
N GLY A 759 -46.74 -17.30 -16.25
CA GLY A 759 -45.49 -18.06 -16.35
C GLY A 759 -44.45 -17.54 -15.36
N THR A 760 -44.17 -16.23 -15.41
CA THR A 760 -43.26 -15.58 -14.46
C THR A 760 -43.81 -15.61 -13.03
N ALA A 761 -45.13 -15.46 -12.87
CA ALA A 761 -45.78 -15.58 -11.56
C ALA A 761 -45.51 -16.95 -10.92
N ARG A 762 -45.63 -18.04 -11.69
CA ARG A 762 -45.37 -19.40 -11.21
C ARG A 762 -43.90 -19.59 -10.83
N ALA A 763 -42.97 -19.16 -11.68
CA ALA A 763 -41.54 -19.29 -11.39
C ALA A 763 -41.16 -18.60 -10.07
N HIS A 764 -41.69 -17.40 -9.81
CA HIS A 764 -41.48 -16.72 -8.53
C HIS A 764 -42.18 -17.43 -7.35
N ALA A 765 -43.38 -17.97 -7.54
CA ALA A 765 -44.06 -18.74 -6.49
C ALA A 765 -43.28 -20.02 -6.12
N GLU A 766 -42.70 -20.72 -7.10
CA GLU A 766 -41.83 -21.89 -6.88
C GLU A 766 -40.59 -21.52 -6.04
N GLN A 767 -39.91 -20.41 -6.40
CA GLN A 767 -38.78 -19.90 -5.63
C GLN A 767 -39.17 -19.51 -4.19
N ALA A 768 -40.32 -18.86 -4.00
CA ALA A 768 -40.83 -18.54 -2.67
C ALA A 768 -41.09 -19.81 -1.82
N VAL A 769 -41.70 -20.85 -2.41
CA VAL A 769 -41.95 -22.13 -1.72
C VAL A 769 -40.65 -22.79 -1.31
N GLU A 770 -39.68 -22.86 -2.22
CA GLU A 770 -38.35 -23.45 -1.96
C GLU A 770 -37.67 -22.74 -0.78
N ILE A 771 -37.61 -21.41 -0.83
CA ILE A 771 -36.98 -20.59 0.19
C ILE A 771 -37.71 -20.74 1.52
N HIS A 772 -39.01 -20.45 1.61
CA HIS A 772 -39.75 -20.50 2.87
C HIS A 772 -39.78 -21.90 3.48
N SER A 773 -39.89 -22.96 2.67
CA SER A 773 -39.85 -24.34 3.18
C SER A 773 -38.50 -24.66 3.78
N SER A 774 -37.40 -24.21 3.18
CA SER A 774 -36.06 -24.41 3.74
C SER A 774 -35.82 -23.65 5.04
N LEU A 775 -36.58 -22.59 5.31
CA LEU A 775 -36.53 -21.80 6.54
C LEU A 775 -37.43 -22.35 7.65
N ASN A 776 -38.28 -23.34 7.35
CA ASN A 776 -39.28 -23.91 8.28
C ASN A 776 -40.20 -22.85 8.92
N ILE A 777 -40.70 -21.92 8.11
CA ILE A 777 -41.59 -20.83 8.53
C ILE A 777 -43.02 -21.01 7.99
N PRO A 778 -44.06 -20.48 8.69
CA PRO A 778 -45.46 -20.65 8.28
C PRO A 778 -45.79 -20.04 6.90
N GLU A 779 -45.04 -19.04 6.46
CA GLU A 779 -45.18 -18.41 5.13
C GLU A 779 -44.93 -19.39 3.97
N ALA A 780 -44.38 -20.59 4.24
CA ALA A 780 -44.26 -21.65 3.25
C ALA A 780 -45.63 -22.17 2.78
N ASP A 781 -46.62 -22.25 3.68
CA ASP A 781 -47.96 -22.73 3.36
C ASP A 781 -48.71 -21.71 2.48
N GLU A 782 -48.54 -20.41 2.76
CA GLU A 782 -49.07 -19.32 1.94
C GLU A 782 -48.47 -19.33 0.53
N ALA A 783 -47.15 -19.53 0.43
CA ALA A 783 -46.48 -19.63 -0.86
C ALA A 783 -46.95 -20.85 -1.67
N ARG A 784 -47.17 -22.01 -1.01
CA ARG A 784 -47.71 -23.21 -1.67
C ARG A 784 -49.14 -22.99 -2.16
N ALA A 785 -50.00 -22.39 -1.33
CA ALA A 785 -51.36 -22.05 -1.73
C ALA A 785 -51.39 -21.09 -2.92
N LEU A 786 -50.47 -20.11 -2.97
CA LEU A 786 -50.33 -19.23 -4.12
C LEU A 786 -49.90 -20.01 -5.38
N LEU A 787 -48.90 -20.89 -5.27
CA LEU A 787 -48.44 -21.72 -6.39
C LEU A 787 -49.56 -22.65 -6.93
N ASP A 788 -50.33 -23.25 -6.03
CA ASP A 788 -51.49 -24.09 -6.37
C ASP A 788 -52.55 -23.28 -7.13
N SER A 789 -52.80 -22.03 -6.71
CA SER A 789 -53.76 -21.14 -7.40
C SER A 789 -53.30 -20.73 -8.81
N LEU A 790 -51.99 -20.74 -9.08
CA LEU A 790 -51.39 -20.39 -10.38
C LEU A 790 -51.24 -21.59 -11.31
N THR A 791 -51.31 -22.81 -10.77
CA THR A 791 -51.25 -24.08 -11.53
C THR A 791 -52.63 -24.57 -11.92
N GLN A 792 -53.63 -24.36 -11.07
CA GLN A 792 -55.04 -24.56 -11.40
C GLN A 792 -55.55 -23.36 -12.20
N GLY A 793 -55.48 -23.43 -13.55
CA GLY A 793 -56.09 -22.40 -14.42
C GLY A 793 -57.57 -22.15 -14.09
N PRO A 794 -58.16 -21.02 -14.54
CA PRO A 794 -59.53 -20.64 -14.13
C PRO A 794 -60.50 -21.78 -14.43
N ALA A 795 -61.29 -22.17 -13.42
CA ALA A 795 -62.27 -23.25 -13.55
C ALA A 795 -63.13 -23.04 -14.81
N PRO A 796 -63.41 -24.08 -15.62
CA PRO A 796 -64.30 -23.95 -16.76
C PRO A 796 -65.66 -23.47 -16.24
N ARG A 797 -66.15 -22.34 -16.79
CA ARG A 797 -67.50 -21.85 -16.49
C ARG A 797 -68.48 -23.00 -16.68
N PRO A 798 -69.37 -23.29 -15.71
CA PRO A 798 -70.35 -24.35 -15.86
C PRO A 798 -71.19 -24.04 -17.11
N GLY A 799 -71.19 -24.98 -18.05
CA GLY A 799 -71.85 -24.85 -19.34
C GLY A 799 -73.32 -24.50 -19.14
N ALA A 800 -73.78 -23.51 -19.90
CA ALA A 800 -75.20 -23.32 -20.16
C ALA A 800 -75.70 -24.59 -20.86
N PHE A 801 -76.34 -25.49 -20.09
CA PHE A 801 -77.24 -26.47 -20.64
C PHE A 801 -78.39 -25.71 -21.32
N GLY A 802 -78.58 -25.96 -22.61
CA GLY A 802 -79.63 -25.33 -23.40
C GLY A 802 -81.03 -25.88 -23.11
N VAL A 803 -82.04 -25.14 -23.55
CA VAL A 803 -83.38 -25.66 -23.89
C VAL A 803 -83.97 -24.75 -24.98
N GLY A 804 -84.49 -25.36 -26.05
CA GLY A 804 -85.58 -24.82 -26.89
C GLY A 804 -85.16 -24.22 -28.22
#